data_AF-A0A6M0FLS0-F1
#
_entry.id   AF-A0A6M0FLS0-F1
#
_cell.length_a   1.000
_cell.length_b   1.000
_cell.length_c   1.000
_cell.angle_alpha   90.00
_cell.angle_beta   90.00
_cell.angle_gamma   90.00
#
_symmetry.space_group_name_H-M   'P 1'
#
loop_
_entity.id
_entity.type
_entity.pdbx_description
1 polymer ?
#
loop_
_entity_poly.entity_id
_entity_poly.type
_entity_poly.pdbx_seq_one_letter_code
_entity_poly.pdbx_strand_id
1 'polypeptide(L)'
;MTNSSFLSKVIRPVNGSIKENSRAEKLVIIDKKTGKSRDTKTWFGVNQVFYLVSNNSDPMNTGEHGITYKVKSFDLEVELSVTYRVSCNQGSEEKMAEALHSEDSLENEMDKIVQKWIVKLIQSQGNTNDFIYNFYNRVFSLTKSVKDNVENELGAYIDIRIALKLENELKPFPISPPVQFGVFVKDCNDELKLSLGTELIVDESNKIMAVLNHSREILLVNKVREEVKDYFVKNVNLHRFCCDLKNNIRNELLTHLNKVLWNYGRKLKYLSLESNAAIPAPELLDNRSYDVECTVEGYPKTILVKNRLYMKPEDIGKYRLADSPNLENWAEDKLKSIIQPLLLQEEYVNVLIDFSSIAEVIKGRMNKAASEIGYQINHLVSRPDVEPLKLLENFNLETEGTFFTKDARVKVRLSVFVTAKITNLIQIKDYLYQQLDVKDLMKNYIDNAVRQCLTQTEPERFYMRFYQYDEILGEKKSIEQELIEAIRQALEKPFSARLSIIVPKALDTEISECYQNLDSQIGLFRFKVRSLRAGERVTFKGDFQVKGVEKDSWYTFQSKKPSLNDIKNSIERSLNAKLNTFDNDDLQYVDFEDLSVLEKIINEIAKGNIVDYFGLEINISNCTRELTESEQQKEEEIKMLIEAQREKRKKIREMSSYQNEDSFKELKKLRKKRSKLMLLGDEEQNDEINSINKRIEELESEVPNLPRQEVTTNLNRKRPKGKSLREVGRQMGLPVSEPNKKLDSAENKSTSAEEKNDQD
;
A
#
# COMPACT_ATOMS: atom_id res chain seq x y z
N MET A 1 -26.95 -50.03 76.04
CA MET A 1 -25.49 -49.79 76.06
C MET A 1 -25.21 -48.96 77.31
N THR A 2 -24.64 -49.56 78.35
CA THR A 2 -24.13 -48.81 79.51
C THR A 2 -23.05 -47.88 79.00
N ASN A 3 -23.29 -46.55 79.05
CA ASN A 3 -22.30 -45.54 78.71
C ASN A 3 -21.05 -45.81 79.56
N SER A 4 -20.02 -46.42 78.95
CA SER A 4 -18.74 -46.56 79.61
C SER A 4 -18.16 -45.15 79.77
N SER A 5 -18.00 -44.72 81.00
CA SER A 5 -17.23 -43.51 81.36
C SER A 5 -15.98 -43.37 80.50
N PHE A 6 -15.72 -42.18 79.96
CA PHE A 6 -14.50 -41.95 79.16
C PHE A 6 -13.22 -42.12 79.99
N LEU A 7 -13.30 -41.92 81.30
CA LEU A 7 -12.19 -42.11 82.24
C LEU A 7 -12.05 -43.55 82.72
N SER A 8 -12.99 -44.45 82.43
CA SER A 8 -12.96 -45.83 82.96
C SER A 8 -11.70 -46.63 82.63
N LYS A 9 -10.97 -46.25 81.56
CA LYS A 9 -9.66 -46.81 81.17
C LYS A 9 -8.46 -46.19 81.90
N VAL A 10 -8.67 -45.09 82.62
CA VAL A 10 -7.64 -44.30 83.32
C VAL A 10 -7.85 -44.36 84.82
N ILE A 11 -9.09 -44.19 85.29
CA ILE A 11 -9.48 -44.28 86.69
C ILE A 11 -10.92 -44.76 86.80
N ARG A 12 -11.17 -45.73 87.67
CA ARG A 12 -12.53 -46.20 87.97
C ARG A 12 -12.70 -46.59 89.43
N PRO A 13 -13.88 -46.35 90.02
CA PRO A 13 -14.18 -46.86 91.35
C PRO A 13 -14.30 -48.38 91.31
N VAL A 14 -13.73 -49.05 92.31
CA VAL A 14 -13.69 -50.52 92.39
C VAL A 14 -14.01 -51.00 93.80
N ASN A 15 -14.31 -52.29 93.94
CA ASN A 15 -14.37 -52.94 95.25
C ASN A 15 -12.94 -53.26 95.72
N GLY A 16 -12.69 -53.18 97.03
CA GLY A 16 -11.35 -53.41 97.60
C GLY A 16 -10.77 -54.82 97.43
N SER A 17 -11.45 -55.74 96.74
CA SER A 17 -11.02 -57.12 96.48
C SER A 17 -10.37 -57.34 95.11
N ILE A 18 -10.21 -56.29 94.29
CA ILE A 18 -9.61 -56.40 92.96
C ILE A 18 -8.08 -56.59 93.07
N LYS A 19 -7.53 -57.50 92.25
CA LYS A 19 -6.08 -57.70 92.09
C LYS A 19 -5.55 -56.75 91.00
N GLU A 20 -4.50 -56.00 91.33
CA GLU A 20 -3.80 -55.11 90.40
C GLU A 20 -2.99 -55.91 89.38
N ASN A 21 -2.96 -55.46 88.12
CA ASN A 21 -1.98 -55.91 87.15
C ASN A 21 -0.68 -55.08 87.29
N SER A 22 0.39 -55.73 87.73
CA SER A 22 1.49 -55.10 88.51
C SER A 22 2.44 -54.13 87.78
N ARG A 23 2.15 -53.70 86.55
CA ARG A 23 2.96 -52.69 85.84
C ARG A 23 2.19 -51.46 85.36
N ALA A 24 0.92 -51.59 85.03
CA ALA A 24 0.13 -50.51 84.42
C ALA A 24 -1.09 -50.09 85.26
N GLU A 25 -1.36 -50.78 86.37
CA GLU A 25 -2.49 -50.48 87.26
C GLU A 25 -2.01 -50.36 88.71
N LYS A 26 -2.63 -49.47 89.47
CA LYS A 26 -2.44 -49.31 90.91
C LYS A 26 -3.78 -49.15 91.62
N LEU A 27 -3.99 -49.88 92.71
CA LEU A 27 -5.17 -49.69 93.58
C LEU A 27 -4.85 -48.55 94.55
N VAL A 28 -5.58 -47.46 94.43
CA VAL A 28 -5.44 -46.31 95.33
C VAL A 28 -6.59 -46.31 96.33
N ILE A 29 -6.25 -46.20 97.61
CA ILE A 29 -7.21 -46.11 98.72
C ILE A 29 -7.31 -44.64 99.13
N ILE A 30 -8.50 -44.05 99.01
CA ILE A 30 -8.76 -42.67 99.43
C ILE A 30 -9.61 -42.66 100.70
N ASP A 31 -9.20 -41.87 101.69
CA ASP A 31 -10.05 -41.56 102.86
C ASP A 31 -11.13 -40.54 102.46
N LYS A 32 -12.41 -40.93 102.59
CA LYS A 32 -13.56 -40.09 102.20
C LYS A 32 -13.61 -38.73 102.93
N LYS A 33 -13.05 -38.62 104.14
CA LYS A 33 -13.08 -37.38 104.93
C LYS A 33 -11.96 -36.42 104.56
N THR A 34 -10.77 -36.94 104.26
CA THR A 34 -9.59 -36.10 104.00
C THR A 34 -9.26 -35.97 102.52
N GLY A 35 -9.80 -36.83 101.66
CA GLY A 35 -9.51 -36.89 100.22
C GLY A 35 -8.07 -37.32 99.89
N LYS A 36 -7.32 -37.85 100.86
CA LYS A 36 -5.90 -38.22 100.72
C LYS A 36 -5.71 -39.73 100.56
N SER A 37 -4.65 -40.11 99.85
CA SER A 37 -4.22 -41.50 99.67
C SER A 37 -3.74 -42.13 100.98
N ARG A 38 -3.88 -43.45 101.11
CA ARG A 38 -3.38 -44.24 102.24
C ARG A 38 -2.72 -45.53 101.78
N ASP A 39 -1.64 -45.89 102.46
CA ASP A 39 -0.88 -47.12 102.16
C ASP A 39 -1.54 -48.40 102.68
N THR A 40 -2.48 -48.32 103.62
CA THR A 40 -3.05 -49.50 104.30
C THR A 40 -4.58 -49.45 104.47
N LYS A 41 -5.22 -50.62 104.36
CA LYS A 41 -6.64 -50.84 104.68
C LYS A 41 -6.82 -50.84 106.20
N THR A 42 -7.68 -49.98 106.73
CA THR A 42 -8.06 -50.04 108.15
C THR A 42 -9.08 -51.15 108.39
N TRP A 43 -8.84 -52.00 109.40
CA TRP A 43 -9.73 -53.13 109.75
C TRP A 43 -11.11 -52.73 110.27
N PHE A 44 -11.29 -51.47 110.70
CA PHE A 44 -12.57 -50.93 111.16
C PHE A 44 -12.76 -49.50 110.63
N GLY A 45 -13.37 -49.33 109.45
CA GLY A 45 -13.65 -48.00 108.92
C GLY A 45 -14.50 -47.96 107.66
N VAL A 46 -15.75 -47.53 107.80
CA VAL A 46 -16.80 -47.38 106.76
C VAL A 46 -16.52 -46.24 105.74
N ASN A 47 -15.35 -45.59 105.82
CA ASN A 47 -15.05 -44.32 105.14
C ASN A 47 -13.87 -44.39 104.14
N GLN A 48 -13.78 -45.47 103.37
CA GLN A 48 -12.77 -45.59 102.29
C GLN A 48 -13.44 -45.72 100.92
N VAL A 49 -12.80 -45.19 99.89
CA VAL A 49 -13.11 -45.47 98.48
C VAL A 49 -11.86 -46.07 97.84
N PHE A 50 -12.06 -47.05 96.96
CA PHE A 50 -10.99 -47.68 96.21
C PHE A 50 -11.11 -47.27 94.74
N TYR A 51 -10.02 -46.75 94.18
CA TYR A 51 -9.90 -46.47 92.76
C TYR A 51 -8.86 -47.39 92.15
N LEU A 52 -9.16 -47.97 90.99
CA LEU A 52 -8.14 -48.58 90.16
C LEU A 52 -7.70 -47.53 89.15
N VAL A 53 -6.43 -47.12 89.23
CA VAL A 53 -5.84 -46.12 88.35
C VAL A 53 -4.88 -46.83 87.40
N SER A 54 -5.07 -46.59 86.11
CA SER A 54 -4.30 -47.19 85.03
C SER A 54 -3.38 -46.12 84.42
N ASN A 55 -2.07 -46.38 84.42
CA ASN A 55 -1.04 -45.43 83.99
C ASN A 55 -0.64 -45.63 82.52
N ASN A 56 0.11 -44.66 82.00
CA ASN A 56 0.55 -44.58 80.61
C ASN A 56 1.69 -45.56 80.24
N SER A 57 2.03 -46.53 81.10
CA SER A 57 2.87 -47.67 80.70
C SER A 57 2.18 -48.54 79.65
N ASP A 58 0.85 -48.52 79.61
CA ASP A 58 0.05 -49.00 78.48
C ASP A 58 -0.58 -47.78 77.76
N PRO A 59 -0.25 -47.52 76.49
CA PRO A 59 -0.79 -46.38 75.73
C PRO A 59 -2.31 -46.47 75.51
N MET A 60 -2.94 -47.63 75.73
CA MET A 60 -4.39 -47.80 75.65
C MET A 60 -5.13 -47.26 76.87
N ASN A 61 -4.43 -46.93 77.96
CA ASN A 61 -4.98 -46.32 79.17
C ASN A 61 -5.17 -44.81 78.99
N THR A 62 -5.99 -44.45 78.01
CA THR A 62 -6.34 -43.07 77.67
C THR A 62 -7.84 -42.88 77.68
N GLY A 63 -8.27 -41.75 78.25
CA GLY A 63 -9.65 -41.26 78.18
C GLY A 63 -9.74 -40.06 77.25
N GLU A 64 -10.79 -39.98 76.44
CA GLU A 64 -11.01 -38.88 75.49
C GLU A 64 -12.38 -38.24 75.72
N HIS A 65 -12.41 -36.92 75.84
CA HIS A 65 -13.63 -36.17 76.08
C HIS A 65 -13.62 -34.79 75.42
N GLY A 66 -14.79 -34.18 75.32
CA GLY A 66 -14.99 -32.86 74.75
C GLY A 66 -15.99 -32.06 75.57
N ILE A 67 -15.60 -30.84 75.93
CA ILE A 67 -16.43 -29.89 76.67
C ILE A 67 -16.56 -28.58 75.90
N THR A 68 -17.63 -27.85 76.18
CA THR A 68 -17.84 -26.49 75.69
C THR A 68 -17.66 -25.49 76.82
N TYR A 69 -16.91 -24.41 76.58
CA TYR A 69 -16.68 -23.36 77.56
C TYR A 69 -17.03 -21.99 76.97
N LYS A 70 -17.91 -21.25 77.65
CA LYS A 70 -18.33 -19.91 77.23
C LYS A 70 -17.42 -18.84 77.81
N VAL A 71 -16.74 -18.10 76.95
CA VAL A 71 -15.96 -16.92 77.31
C VAL A 71 -16.86 -15.71 77.11
N LYS A 72 -17.25 -15.07 78.21
CA LYS A 72 -18.15 -13.91 78.21
C LYS A 72 -17.47 -12.68 78.77
N SER A 73 -17.62 -11.57 78.06
CA SER A 73 -17.35 -10.21 78.50
C SER A 73 -18.64 -9.40 78.43
N PHE A 74 -18.61 -8.12 78.85
CA PHE A 74 -19.80 -7.25 78.91
C PHE A 74 -20.62 -7.26 77.61
N ASP A 75 -19.94 -7.15 76.45
CA ASP A 75 -20.60 -7.01 75.14
C ASP A 75 -20.30 -8.16 74.17
N LEU A 76 -19.47 -9.13 74.56
CA LEU A 76 -18.97 -10.18 73.68
C LEU A 76 -19.11 -11.56 74.34
N GLU A 77 -19.58 -12.54 73.57
CA GLU A 77 -19.65 -13.94 73.99
C GLU A 77 -19.11 -14.82 72.86
N VAL A 78 -18.14 -15.68 73.18
CA VAL A 78 -17.67 -16.74 72.28
C VAL A 78 -17.67 -18.08 73.00
N GLU A 79 -17.97 -19.15 72.28
CA GLU A 79 -17.97 -20.51 72.82
C GLU A 79 -16.75 -21.27 72.30
N LEU A 80 -15.94 -21.78 73.23
CA LEU A 80 -14.79 -22.64 72.95
C LEU A 80 -15.26 -24.10 72.92
N SER A 81 -14.79 -24.83 71.91
CA SER A 81 -14.80 -26.29 71.89
C SER A 81 -13.45 -26.78 72.38
N VAL A 82 -13.45 -27.50 73.50
CA VAL A 82 -12.24 -28.03 74.13
C VAL A 82 -12.31 -29.55 74.09
N THR A 83 -11.45 -30.17 73.30
CA THR A 83 -11.33 -31.63 73.23
C THR A 83 -10.01 -32.02 73.85
N TYR A 84 -9.99 -33.04 74.70
CA TYR A 84 -8.76 -33.50 75.32
C TYR A 84 -8.70 -35.01 75.48
N ARG A 85 -7.47 -35.52 75.50
CA ARG A 85 -7.12 -36.89 75.84
C ARG A 85 -6.24 -36.89 77.08
N VAL A 86 -6.59 -37.70 78.08
CA VAL A 86 -5.89 -37.77 79.36
C VAL A 86 -5.41 -39.18 79.67
N SER A 87 -4.23 -39.28 80.26
CA SER A 87 -3.65 -40.52 80.81
C SER A 87 -2.86 -40.23 82.09
N CYS A 88 -2.85 -41.15 83.06
CA CYS A 88 -2.05 -40.98 84.27
C CYS A 88 -0.56 -41.22 83.97
N ASN A 89 0.32 -40.32 84.41
CA ASN A 89 1.76 -40.59 84.34
C ASN A 89 2.13 -41.70 85.33
N GLN A 90 3.04 -42.58 84.95
CA GLN A 90 3.58 -43.61 85.84
C GLN A 90 4.10 -42.97 87.15
N GLY A 91 3.66 -43.49 88.30
CA GLY A 91 4.03 -42.98 89.62
C GLY A 91 3.18 -41.82 90.15
N SER A 92 2.22 -41.33 89.35
CA SER A 92 1.28 -40.27 89.75
C SER A 92 -0.13 -40.76 90.07
N GLU A 93 -0.32 -42.07 90.20
CA GLU A 93 -1.65 -42.69 90.33
C GLU A 93 -2.38 -42.21 91.58
N GLU A 94 -1.66 -42.06 92.70
CA GLU A 94 -2.23 -41.52 93.93
C GLU A 94 -2.68 -40.07 93.77
N LYS A 95 -1.83 -39.25 93.16
CA LYS A 95 -2.09 -37.83 92.91
C LYS A 95 -3.32 -37.62 92.02
N MET A 96 -3.47 -38.45 90.98
CA MET A 96 -4.65 -38.42 90.12
C MET A 96 -5.92 -38.81 90.89
N ALA A 97 -5.87 -39.87 91.71
CA ALA A 97 -7.01 -40.29 92.50
C ALA A 97 -7.40 -39.27 93.58
N GLU A 98 -6.41 -38.63 94.24
CA GLU A 98 -6.65 -37.55 95.20
C GLU A 98 -7.31 -36.34 94.53
N ALA A 99 -6.81 -35.93 93.36
CA ALA A 99 -7.28 -34.73 92.69
C ALA A 99 -8.65 -34.91 91.99
N LEU A 100 -9.01 -36.13 91.59
CA LEU A 100 -10.32 -36.43 91.01
C LEU A 100 -11.35 -36.93 92.04
N HIS A 101 -10.96 -37.14 93.30
CA HIS A 101 -11.89 -37.54 94.34
C HIS A 101 -12.81 -36.37 94.73
N SER A 102 -14.09 -36.45 94.35
CA SER A 102 -15.11 -35.50 94.77
C SER A 102 -16.46 -36.18 95.03
N GLU A 103 -17.44 -35.40 95.49
CA GLU A 103 -18.84 -35.84 95.63
C GLU A 103 -19.54 -35.99 94.27
N ASP A 104 -18.95 -35.45 93.20
CA ASP A 104 -19.40 -35.56 91.81
C ASP A 104 -18.81 -36.80 91.11
N SER A 105 -19.17 -37.00 89.84
CA SER A 105 -18.55 -38.03 89.01
C SER A 105 -17.11 -37.64 88.63
N LEU A 106 -16.25 -38.63 88.41
CA LEU A 106 -14.84 -38.43 88.03
C LEU A 106 -14.70 -37.57 86.76
N GLU A 107 -15.65 -37.73 85.83
CA GLU A 107 -15.74 -36.97 84.58
C GLU A 107 -15.98 -35.49 84.83
N ASN A 108 -16.98 -35.17 85.67
CA ASN A 108 -17.32 -33.80 86.00
C ASN A 108 -16.17 -33.11 86.74
N GLU A 109 -15.45 -33.82 87.61
CA GLU A 109 -14.29 -33.25 88.30
C GLU A 109 -13.13 -32.98 87.33
N MET A 110 -12.88 -33.88 86.37
CA MET A 110 -11.91 -33.65 85.30
C MET A 110 -12.27 -32.41 84.46
N ASP A 111 -13.54 -32.28 84.07
CA ASP A 111 -14.04 -31.12 83.32
C ASP A 111 -13.83 -29.82 84.09
N LYS A 112 -14.13 -29.81 85.40
CA LYS A 112 -13.92 -28.65 86.27
C LYS A 112 -12.45 -28.25 86.34
N ILE A 113 -11.53 -29.20 86.43
CA ILE A 113 -10.09 -28.91 86.49
C ILE A 113 -9.63 -28.26 85.17
N VAL A 114 -10.04 -28.82 84.02
CA VAL A 114 -9.72 -28.22 82.70
C VAL A 114 -10.31 -26.80 82.59
N GLN A 115 -11.58 -26.63 82.94
CA GLN A 115 -12.25 -25.32 82.90
C GLN A 115 -11.61 -24.30 83.86
N LYS A 116 -11.25 -24.71 85.07
CA LYS A 116 -10.57 -23.88 86.08
C LYS A 116 -9.30 -23.25 85.50
N TRP A 117 -8.48 -24.02 84.81
CA TRP A 117 -7.24 -23.51 84.22
C TRP A 117 -7.48 -22.63 82.99
N ILE A 118 -8.51 -22.92 82.19
CA ILE A 118 -8.94 -22.03 81.11
C ILE A 118 -9.36 -20.66 81.69
N VAL A 119 -10.24 -20.66 82.69
CA VAL A 119 -10.74 -19.44 83.37
C VAL A 119 -9.58 -18.63 83.93
N LYS A 120 -8.70 -19.28 84.70
CA LYS A 120 -7.60 -18.62 85.41
C LYS A 120 -6.64 -17.93 84.46
N LEU A 121 -6.35 -18.51 83.30
CA LEU A 121 -5.46 -17.87 82.31
C LEU A 121 -6.16 -16.72 81.57
N ILE A 122 -7.42 -16.90 81.18
CA ILE A 122 -8.17 -15.81 80.54
C ILE A 122 -8.25 -14.59 81.47
N GLN A 123 -8.43 -14.82 82.78
CA GLN A 123 -8.44 -13.77 83.81
C GLN A 123 -7.05 -13.18 84.07
N SER A 124 -5.99 -13.99 84.10
CA SER A 124 -4.63 -13.49 84.36
C SER A 124 -4.05 -12.64 83.21
N GLN A 125 -4.59 -12.78 82.01
CA GLN A 125 -4.25 -11.96 80.84
C GLN A 125 -4.97 -10.59 80.83
N GLY A 126 -5.68 -10.23 81.90
CA GLY A 126 -6.24 -8.90 82.12
C GLY A 126 -7.63 -8.72 81.51
N ASN A 127 -7.70 -8.54 80.19
CA ASN A 127 -8.95 -8.16 79.51
C ASN A 127 -9.52 -9.32 78.65
N THR A 128 -10.72 -9.79 79.01
CA THR A 128 -11.43 -10.83 78.27
C THR A 128 -11.73 -10.42 76.82
N ASN A 129 -12.02 -9.14 76.54
CA ASN A 129 -12.21 -8.67 75.16
C ASN A 129 -10.94 -8.83 74.33
N ASP A 130 -9.80 -8.48 74.92
CA ASP A 130 -8.50 -8.60 74.28
C ASP A 130 -8.15 -10.08 74.02
N PHE A 131 -8.49 -10.98 74.94
CA PHE A 131 -8.40 -12.42 74.69
C PHE A 131 -9.27 -12.85 73.49
N ILE A 132 -10.53 -12.41 73.43
CA ILE A 132 -11.45 -12.75 72.33
C ILE A 132 -10.89 -12.26 71.00
N TYR A 133 -10.59 -10.97 70.86
CA TYR A 133 -10.07 -10.39 69.61
C TYR A 133 -8.74 -11.02 69.17
N ASN A 134 -7.90 -11.41 70.11
CA ASN A 134 -6.60 -12.02 69.84
C ASN A 134 -6.61 -13.56 70.03
N PHE A 135 -7.77 -14.21 69.95
CA PHE A 135 -7.92 -15.64 70.22
C PHE A 135 -6.88 -16.50 69.48
N TYR A 136 -6.75 -16.32 68.16
CA TYR A 136 -5.83 -17.09 67.34
C TYR A 136 -4.36 -16.89 67.72
N ASN A 137 -4.00 -15.70 68.21
CA ASN A 137 -2.66 -15.40 68.69
C ASN A 137 -2.41 -15.98 70.10
N ARG A 138 -3.48 -16.21 70.88
CA ARG A 138 -3.41 -16.61 72.30
C ARG A 138 -3.69 -18.08 72.55
N VAL A 139 -4.40 -18.77 71.66
CA VAL A 139 -4.85 -20.15 71.85
C VAL A 139 -3.68 -21.11 72.11
N PHE A 140 -2.52 -20.90 71.46
CA PHE A 140 -1.33 -21.70 71.72
C PHE A 140 -0.84 -21.56 73.17
N SER A 141 -0.74 -20.33 73.67
CA SER A 141 -0.33 -20.06 75.06
C SER A 141 -1.34 -20.61 76.07
N LEU A 142 -2.64 -20.56 75.73
CA LEU A 142 -3.72 -21.13 76.53
C LEU A 142 -3.61 -22.65 76.62
N THR A 143 -3.53 -23.32 75.47
CA THR A 143 -3.36 -24.77 75.36
C THR A 143 -2.14 -25.24 76.16
N LYS A 144 -0.99 -24.57 76.00
CA LYS A 144 0.22 -24.90 76.75
C LYS A 144 0.04 -24.74 78.26
N SER A 145 -0.53 -23.61 78.70
CA SER A 145 -0.72 -23.37 80.12
C SER A 145 -1.70 -24.33 80.77
N VAL A 146 -2.81 -24.67 80.09
CA VAL A 146 -3.74 -25.69 80.59
C VAL A 146 -3.04 -27.04 80.71
N LYS A 147 -2.25 -27.43 79.71
CA LYS A 147 -1.47 -28.67 79.74
C LYS A 147 -0.50 -28.72 80.92
N ASP A 148 0.35 -27.70 81.06
CA ASP A 148 1.37 -27.64 82.11
C ASP A 148 0.74 -27.66 83.51
N ASN A 149 -0.38 -26.95 83.70
CA ASN A 149 -1.05 -26.89 85.00
C ASN A 149 -1.84 -28.16 85.34
N VAL A 150 -2.50 -28.79 84.36
CA VAL A 150 -3.18 -30.08 84.56
C VAL A 150 -2.17 -31.17 84.89
N GLU A 151 -1.03 -31.21 84.20
CA GLU A 151 0.06 -32.15 84.50
C GLU A 151 0.60 -31.93 85.93
N ASN A 152 0.79 -30.67 86.33
CA ASN A 152 1.24 -30.33 87.68
C ASN A 152 0.19 -30.61 88.76
N GLU A 153 -1.12 -30.48 88.49
CA GLU A 153 -2.18 -30.71 89.48
C GLU A 153 -2.57 -32.19 89.60
N LEU A 154 -2.72 -32.90 88.47
CA LEU A 154 -3.17 -34.30 88.43
C LEU A 154 -2.02 -35.32 88.38
N GLY A 155 -0.82 -34.91 87.95
CA GLY A 155 0.20 -35.87 87.51
C GLY A 155 -0.22 -36.65 86.27
N ALA A 156 -0.99 -36.01 85.39
CA ALA A 156 -1.54 -36.62 84.17
C ALA A 156 -0.87 -36.01 82.94
N TYR A 157 -0.59 -36.85 81.94
CA TYR A 157 -0.38 -36.35 80.59
C TYR A 157 -1.74 -35.99 79.98
N ILE A 158 -1.86 -34.76 79.49
CA ILE A 158 -3.02 -34.29 78.73
C ILE A 158 -2.60 -33.76 77.36
N ASP A 159 -3.30 -34.23 76.33
CA ASP A 159 -3.28 -33.63 75.00
C ASP A 159 -4.59 -32.88 74.81
N ILE A 160 -4.54 -31.55 74.61
CA ILE A 160 -5.70 -30.68 74.59
C ILE A 160 -5.71 -29.85 73.31
N ARG A 161 -6.90 -29.74 72.71
CA ARG A 161 -7.17 -28.89 71.56
C ARG A 161 -8.31 -27.95 71.90
N ILE A 162 -8.04 -26.65 71.76
CA ILE A 162 -9.01 -25.57 72.00
C ILE A 162 -9.27 -24.90 70.65
N ALA A 163 -10.53 -24.77 70.27
CA ALA A 163 -10.97 -24.09 69.06
C ALA A 163 -12.24 -23.29 69.33
N LEU A 164 -12.63 -22.36 68.44
CA LEU A 164 -13.93 -21.71 68.52
C LEU A 164 -14.99 -22.66 67.98
N LYS A 165 -16.10 -22.85 68.71
CA LYS A 165 -17.15 -23.82 68.35
C LYS A 165 -17.73 -23.56 66.95
N LEU A 166 -18.02 -22.30 66.65
CA LEU A 166 -18.60 -21.87 65.38
C LEU A 166 -17.58 -21.74 64.24
N GLU A 167 -16.30 -22.00 64.48
CA GLU A 167 -15.25 -21.82 63.48
C GLU A 167 -15.48 -22.67 62.23
N ASN A 168 -15.89 -23.92 62.42
CA ASN A 168 -16.16 -24.85 61.33
C ASN A 168 -17.53 -24.62 60.66
N GLU A 169 -18.38 -23.77 61.26
CA GLU A 169 -19.69 -23.41 60.73
C GLU A 169 -19.62 -22.18 59.82
N LEU A 170 -18.50 -21.44 59.83
CA LEU A 170 -18.27 -20.28 58.97
C LEU A 170 -18.22 -20.70 57.50
N LYS A 171 -19.35 -20.52 56.81
CA LYS A 171 -19.45 -20.77 55.37
C LYS A 171 -19.42 -19.45 54.59
N PRO A 172 -18.89 -19.46 53.36
CA PRO A 172 -19.21 -18.45 52.37
C PRO A 172 -20.72 -18.42 52.13
N PHE A 173 -21.28 -17.23 51.89
CA PHE A 173 -22.66 -17.14 51.43
C PHE A 173 -22.77 -16.13 50.28
N PRO A 174 -23.49 -16.50 49.21
CA PRO A 174 -23.68 -15.64 48.07
C PRO A 174 -24.78 -14.62 48.35
N ILE A 175 -24.60 -13.40 47.84
CA ILE A 175 -25.69 -12.46 47.63
C ILE A 175 -26.29 -12.82 46.27
N SER A 176 -27.11 -13.89 46.24
CA SER A 176 -27.68 -14.45 45.02
C SER A 176 -29.16 -14.84 45.17
N PRO A 177 -29.98 -14.69 44.11
CA PRO A 177 -29.64 -14.12 42.79
C PRO A 177 -29.23 -12.62 42.87
N PRO A 178 -28.59 -12.05 41.82
CA PRO A 178 -28.14 -10.67 41.82
C PRO A 178 -29.26 -9.75 42.31
N VAL A 179 -28.98 -9.00 43.37
CA VAL A 179 -30.00 -8.17 44.01
C VAL A 179 -30.14 -6.92 43.17
N GLN A 180 -31.34 -6.71 42.64
CA GLN A 180 -31.68 -5.49 41.91
C GLN A 180 -32.25 -4.44 42.87
N PHE A 181 -31.69 -3.23 42.83
CA PHE A 181 -32.18 -2.09 43.59
C PHE A 181 -31.81 -0.78 42.89
N GLY A 182 -32.54 0.28 43.21
CA GLY A 182 -32.25 1.61 42.70
C GLY A 182 -31.11 2.30 43.44
N VAL A 183 -30.28 3.02 42.69
CA VAL A 183 -29.22 3.89 43.18
C VAL A 183 -29.38 5.27 42.55
N PHE A 184 -28.98 6.31 43.29
CA PHE A 184 -28.86 7.67 42.78
C PHE A 184 -27.39 8.00 42.57
N VAL A 185 -27.09 8.89 41.63
CA VAL A 185 -25.73 9.37 41.33
C VAL A 185 -25.66 10.89 41.51
N LYS A 186 -24.45 11.42 41.65
CA LYS A 186 -24.19 12.80 42.12
C LYS A 186 -24.90 13.90 41.33
N ASP A 187 -25.07 13.70 40.02
CA ASP A 187 -25.53 14.68 39.02
C ASP A 187 -26.83 14.26 38.32
N CYS A 188 -27.52 13.22 38.81
CA CYS A 188 -28.79 12.75 38.25
C CYS A 188 -29.78 12.46 39.37
N ASN A 189 -30.95 13.11 39.30
CA ASN A 189 -32.03 12.93 40.28
C ASN A 189 -32.86 11.67 40.05
N ASP A 190 -32.63 10.95 38.96
CA ASP A 190 -33.38 9.74 38.66
C ASP A 190 -32.79 8.51 39.35
N GLU A 191 -33.68 7.63 39.77
CA GLU A 191 -33.30 6.34 40.33
C GLU A 191 -32.85 5.38 39.20
N LEU A 192 -31.58 4.99 39.24
CA LEU A 192 -30.96 4.08 38.27
C LEU A 192 -30.99 2.65 38.81
N LYS A 193 -31.44 1.68 37.98
CA LYS A 193 -31.50 0.27 38.38
C LYS A 193 -30.10 -0.36 38.31
N LEU A 194 -29.62 -0.85 39.46
CA LEU A 194 -28.37 -1.57 39.60
C LEU A 194 -28.64 -3.02 40.05
N SER A 195 -27.96 -3.97 39.43
CA SER A 195 -27.92 -5.38 39.80
C SER A 195 -26.56 -5.69 40.43
N LEU A 196 -26.57 -6.19 41.66
CA LEU A 196 -25.38 -6.50 42.45
C LEU A 196 -25.27 -8.02 42.67
N GLY A 197 -24.19 -8.63 42.19
CA GLY A 197 -23.84 -10.02 42.48
C GLY A 197 -22.49 -10.12 43.21
N THR A 198 -22.45 -10.83 44.33
CA THR A 198 -21.19 -11.06 45.06
C THR A 198 -21.31 -12.32 45.94
N GLU A 199 -20.18 -12.78 46.47
CA GLU A 199 -20.10 -13.82 47.49
C GLU A 199 -19.24 -13.31 48.65
N LEU A 200 -19.79 -13.36 49.87
CA LEU A 200 -19.09 -12.96 51.08
C LEU A 200 -18.35 -14.16 51.65
N ILE A 201 -17.02 -14.10 51.63
CA ILE A 201 -16.13 -15.11 52.20
C ILE A 201 -15.56 -14.62 53.54
N VAL A 202 -15.08 -15.56 54.35
CA VAL A 202 -14.37 -15.24 55.59
C VAL A 202 -13.04 -14.56 55.23
N ASP A 203 -12.73 -13.49 55.94
CA ASP A 203 -11.38 -12.96 55.94
C ASP A 203 -10.56 -13.70 57.01
N GLU A 204 -9.69 -14.61 56.58
CA GLU A 204 -8.84 -15.40 57.49
C GLU A 204 -8.01 -14.52 58.43
N SER A 205 -7.61 -13.31 57.99
CA SER A 205 -6.84 -12.38 58.81
C SER A 205 -7.67 -11.71 59.91
N ASN A 206 -8.99 -11.75 59.81
CA ASN A 206 -9.94 -11.21 60.80
C ASN A 206 -11.07 -12.20 61.14
N LYS A 207 -10.73 -13.48 61.18
CA LYS A 207 -11.69 -14.59 61.31
C LYS A 207 -12.51 -14.53 62.59
N ILE A 208 -11.95 -14.00 63.68
CA ILE A 208 -12.66 -13.81 64.95
C ILE A 208 -13.93 -12.95 64.78
N MET A 209 -13.86 -11.91 63.94
CA MET A 209 -15.00 -11.03 63.71
C MET A 209 -16.12 -11.73 62.94
N ALA A 210 -15.78 -12.72 62.10
CA ALA A 210 -16.77 -13.56 61.44
C ALA A 210 -17.49 -14.48 62.43
N VAL A 211 -16.78 -14.98 63.46
CA VAL A 211 -17.37 -15.76 64.56
C VAL A 211 -18.31 -14.89 65.41
N LEU A 212 -17.87 -13.69 65.78
CA LEU A 212 -18.69 -12.76 66.58
C LEU A 212 -19.95 -12.26 65.84
N ASN A 213 -19.90 -12.23 64.50
CA ASN A 213 -21.03 -11.85 63.65
C ASN A 213 -21.69 -13.06 62.96
N HIS A 214 -21.50 -14.26 63.50
CA HIS A 214 -22.19 -15.45 63.02
C HIS A 214 -23.72 -15.25 63.09
N SER A 215 -24.46 -15.80 62.11
CA SER A 215 -25.92 -15.66 62.01
C SER A 215 -26.44 -14.24 61.71
N ARG A 216 -25.57 -13.33 61.23
CA ARG A 216 -25.94 -11.96 60.82
C ARG A 216 -25.91 -11.76 59.31
N GLU A 217 -26.10 -12.82 58.53
CA GLU A 217 -25.99 -12.79 57.06
C GLU A 217 -26.96 -11.78 56.44
N ILE A 218 -28.21 -11.74 56.91
CA ILE A 218 -29.23 -10.80 56.44
C ILE A 218 -28.82 -9.34 56.70
N LEU A 219 -28.26 -9.06 57.88
CA LEU A 219 -27.78 -7.72 58.24
C LEU A 219 -26.60 -7.31 57.35
N LEU A 220 -25.69 -8.23 57.05
CA LEU A 220 -24.55 -7.98 56.15
C LEU A 220 -25.00 -7.67 54.72
N VAL A 221 -25.98 -8.41 54.20
CA VAL A 221 -26.56 -8.13 52.87
C VAL A 221 -27.16 -6.72 52.82
N ASN A 222 -27.92 -6.32 53.84
CA ASN A 222 -28.48 -4.98 53.93
C ASN A 222 -27.39 -3.91 54.04
N LYS A 223 -26.37 -4.16 54.87
CA LYS A 223 -25.25 -3.23 55.04
C LYS A 223 -24.49 -3.01 53.74
N VAL A 224 -24.21 -4.08 52.97
CA VAL A 224 -23.59 -3.97 51.65
C VAL A 224 -24.46 -3.12 50.72
N ARG A 225 -25.78 -3.35 50.69
CA ARG A 225 -26.71 -2.57 49.84
C ARG A 225 -26.69 -1.08 50.19
N GLU A 226 -26.73 -0.74 51.47
CA GLU A 226 -26.68 0.64 51.96
C GLU A 226 -25.37 1.32 51.56
N GLU A 227 -24.23 0.66 51.78
CA GLU A 227 -22.93 1.20 51.42
C GLU A 227 -22.76 1.40 49.92
N VAL A 228 -23.33 0.50 49.11
CA VAL A 228 -23.37 0.68 47.65
C VAL A 228 -24.18 1.94 47.31
N LYS A 229 -25.40 2.09 47.83
CA LYS A 229 -26.22 3.30 47.57
C LYS A 229 -25.48 4.59 47.94
N ASP A 230 -24.89 4.62 49.13
CA ASP A 230 -24.12 5.75 49.63
C ASP A 230 -22.91 6.08 48.76
N TYR A 231 -22.21 5.06 48.27
CA TYR A 231 -21.04 5.23 47.41
C TYR A 231 -21.41 5.90 46.09
N PHE A 232 -22.48 5.42 45.42
CA PHE A 232 -22.90 5.96 44.13
C PHE A 232 -23.34 7.43 44.23
N VAL A 233 -24.11 7.80 45.26
CA VAL A 233 -24.56 9.18 45.48
C VAL A 233 -23.38 10.14 45.67
N LYS A 234 -22.36 9.72 46.41
CA LYS A 234 -21.24 10.59 46.80
C LYS A 234 -20.14 10.67 45.73
N ASN A 235 -19.88 9.59 45.00
CA ASN A 235 -18.65 9.43 44.22
C ASN A 235 -18.84 9.16 42.72
N VAL A 236 -20.05 8.81 42.28
CA VAL A 236 -20.32 8.43 40.89
C VAL A 236 -21.21 9.48 40.26
N ASN A 237 -20.87 9.93 39.05
CA ASN A 237 -21.73 10.74 38.20
C ASN A 237 -22.38 9.86 37.13
N LEU A 238 -23.37 10.38 36.40
CA LEU A 238 -24.14 9.63 35.42
C LEU A 238 -23.23 9.10 34.31
N HIS A 239 -22.30 9.92 33.82
CA HIS A 239 -21.34 9.48 32.79
C HIS A 239 -20.53 8.26 33.23
N ARG A 240 -19.90 8.30 34.41
CA ARG A 240 -19.14 7.16 34.95
C ARG A 240 -20.07 5.97 35.23
N PHE A 241 -21.30 6.19 35.68
CA PHE A 241 -22.28 5.11 35.84
C PHE A 241 -22.58 4.39 34.52
N CYS A 242 -22.67 5.13 33.40
CA CYS A 242 -22.95 4.54 32.09
C CYS A 242 -21.71 3.85 31.48
N CYS A 243 -20.53 4.47 31.59
CA CYS A 243 -19.34 4.08 30.84
C CYS A 243 -18.34 3.25 31.66
N ASP A 244 -18.25 3.45 32.97
CA ASP A 244 -17.18 2.92 33.83
C ASP A 244 -17.65 1.86 34.85
N LEU A 245 -18.95 1.51 34.87
CA LEU A 245 -19.56 0.66 35.89
C LEU A 245 -18.83 -0.68 36.08
N LYS A 246 -18.46 -1.34 34.98
CA LYS A 246 -17.81 -2.66 35.00
C LYS A 246 -16.30 -2.59 35.28
N ASN A 247 -15.70 -1.40 35.19
CA ASN A 247 -14.25 -1.19 35.26
C ASN A 247 -13.87 -0.42 36.53
N ASN A 248 -13.71 0.91 36.43
CA ASN A 248 -13.16 1.75 37.49
C ASN A 248 -14.05 1.75 38.73
N ILE A 249 -15.36 1.94 38.56
CA ILE A 249 -16.32 2.00 39.68
C ILE A 249 -16.31 0.67 40.45
N ARG A 250 -16.30 -0.46 39.73
CA ARG A 250 -16.26 -1.80 40.34
C ARG A 250 -15.06 -1.97 41.28
N ASN A 251 -13.87 -1.55 40.85
CA ASN A 251 -12.65 -1.73 41.64
C ASN A 251 -12.62 -0.79 42.87
N GLU A 252 -13.06 0.46 42.70
CA GLU A 252 -13.16 1.41 43.81
C GLU A 252 -14.20 0.93 44.85
N LEU A 253 -15.37 0.50 44.38
CA LEU A 253 -16.44 -0.01 45.24
C LEU A 253 -16.04 -1.29 45.97
N LEU A 254 -15.33 -2.21 45.30
CA LEU A 254 -14.79 -3.41 45.94
C LEU A 254 -13.86 -3.05 47.10
N THR A 255 -12.99 -2.06 46.91
CA THR A 255 -12.07 -1.57 47.95
C THR A 255 -12.83 -0.96 49.12
N HIS A 256 -13.81 -0.11 48.83
CA HIS A 256 -14.69 0.50 49.85
C HIS A 256 -15.44 -0.57 50.66
N LEU A 257 -16.11 -1.51 49.97
CA LEU A 257 -16.90 -2.55 50.63
C LEU A 257 -16.04 -3.50 51.47
N ASN A 258 -14.85 -3.90 51.00
CA ASN A 258 -13.94 -4.73 51.79
C ASN A 258 -13.48 -4.01 53.07
N LYS A 259 -13.28 -2.69 53.02
CA LYS A 259 -12.97 -1.90 54.22
C LYS A 259 -14.12 -1.90 55.23
N VAL A 260 -15.37 -1.81 54.76
CA VAL A 260 -16.54 -1.87 55.64
C VAL A 260 -16.74 -3.28 56.21
N LEU A 261 -16.62 -4.30 55.36
CA LEU A 261 -16.84 -5.71 55.73
C LEU A 261 -15.74 -6.28 56.63
N TRP A 262 -14.58 -5.64 56.67
CA TRP A 262 -13.53 -5.92 57.65
C TRP A 262 -14.09 -5.93 59.08
N ASN A 263 -14.98 -4.99 59.43
CA ASN A 263 -15.62 -4.92 60.76
C ASN A 263 -16.55 -6.10 61.07
N TYR A 264 -16.73 -7.02 60.14
CA TYR A 264 -17.55 -8.22 60.28
C TYR A 264 -16.74 -9.49 59.98
N GLY A 265 -15.42 -9.39 59.78
CA GLY A 265 -14.54 -10.51 59.46
C GLY A 265 -14.81 -11.14 58.09
N ARG A 266 -15.40 -10.37 57.18
CA ARG A 266 -15.77 -10.83 55.83
C ARG A 266 -15.10 -9.98 54.77
N LYS A 267 -15.01 -10.54 53.57
CA LYS A 267 -14.58 -9.83 52.34
C LYS A 267 -15.34 -10.36 51.13
N LEU A 268 -15.37 -9.57 50.06
CA LEU A 268 -15.94 -9.99 48.78
C LEU A 268 -14.97 -10.93 48.08
N LYS A 269 -15.48 -12.06 47.59
CA LYS A 269 -14.75 -12.93 46.66
C LYS A 269 -14.68 -12.35 45.26
N TYR A 270 -15.78 -11.76 44.81
CA TYR A 270 -15.92 -11.07 43.53
C TYR A 270 -16.99 -9.99 43.65
N LEU A 271 -17.04 -9.07 42.69
CA LEU A 271 -18.08 -8.06 42.57
C LEU A 271 -18.56 -8.00 41.12
N SER A 272 -19.84 -8.27 40.90
CA SER A 272 -20.53 -8.13 39.63
C SER A 272 -21.53 -6.98 39.73
N LEU A 273 -21.46 -6.06 38.76
CA LEU A 273 -22.33 -4.91 38.64
C LEU A 273 -22.91 -4.89 37.23
N GLU A 274 -24.23 -4.86 37.15
CA GLU A 274 -24.95 -4.70 35.88
C GLU A 274 -26.01 -3.61 36.03
N SER A 275 -26.29 -2.92 34.94
CA SER A 275 -27.33 -1.90 34.87
C SER A 275 -28.22 -2.19 33.67
N ASN A 276 -29.53 -2.13 33.90
CA ASN A 276 -30.55 -2.23 32.85
C ASN A 276 -31.01 -0.84 32.38
N ALA A 277 -30.29 0.22 32.77
CA ALA A 277 -30.60 1.55 32.26
C ALA A 277 -30.38 1.54 30.75
N ALA A 278 -31.47 1.57 29.99
CA ALA A 278 -31.47 1.87 28.57
C ALA A 278 -31.09 3.34 28.41
N ILE A 279 -29.82 3.66 28.62
CA ILE A 279 -29.30 4.98 28.32
C ILE A 279 -29.05 4.98 26.80
N PRO A 280 -29.54 5.99 26.06
CA PRO A 280 -29.18 6.15 24.66
C PRO A 280 -27.66 6.04 24.56
N ALA A 281 -27.17 5.14 23.70
CA ALA A 281 -25.75 5.09 23.40
C ALA A 281 -25.33 6.52 23.05
N PRO A 282 -24.31 7.06 23.73
CA PRO A 282 -24.08 8.48 23.66
C PRO A 282 -23.76 8.83 22.21
N GLU A 283 -24.63 9.65 21.61
CA GLU A 283 -24.64 9.85 20.17
C GLU A 283 -23.32 10.49 19.76
N LEU A 284 -22.57 9.77 18.93
CA LEU A 284 -21.38 10.28 18.28
C LEU A 284 -21.85 11.08 17.07
N LEU A 285 -21.46 12.35 17.02
CA LEU A 285 -21.63 13.12 15.79
C LEU A 285 -20.41 12.88 14.92
N ASP A 286 -20.50 11.85 14.06
CA ASP A 286 -19.40 11.42 13.21
C ASP A 286 -19.22 12.34 12.00
N ASN A 287 -18.03 12.95 11.91
CA ASN A 287 -17.48 13.77 10.83
C ASN A 287 -18.49 14.33 9.80
N ARG A 288 -19.40 15.21 10.24
CA ARG A 288 -20.40 15.84 9.36
C ARG A 288 -19.94 17.18 8.82
N SER A 289 -20.39 17.50 7.60
CA SER A 289 -20.17 18.79 6.96
C SER A 289 -21.38 19.68 7.18
N TYR A 290 -21.15 20.90 7.65
CA TYR A 290 -22.13 21.95 7.84
C TYR A 290 -21.70 23.17 7.05
N ASP A 291 -22.55 23.59 6.13
CA ASP A 291 -22.27 24.69 5.22
C ASP A 291 -23.04 25.92 5.70
N VAL A 292 -22.32 27.01 5.99
CA VAL A 292 -22.91 28.24 6.51
C VAL A 292 -22.75 29.35 5.48
N GLU A 293 -23.89 29.84 4.97
CA GLU A 293 -23.93 31.03 4.13
C GLU A 293 -23.84 32.30 4.98
N CYS A 294 -22.95 33.20 4.59
CA CYS A 294 -22.72 34.46 5.28
C CYS A 294 -22.37 35.59 4.32
N THR A 295 -22.67 36.81 4.76
CA THR A 295 -22.27 38.05 4.10
C THR A 295 -21.03 38.60 4.77
N VAL A 296 -20.16 39.24 3.99
CA VAL A 296 -18.88 39.78 4.46
C VAL A 296 -18.77 41.25 4.05
N GLU A 297 -18.11 42.07 4.86
CA GLU A 297 -17.96 43.49 4.57
C GLU A 297 -17.14 43.70 3.27
N GLY A 298 -17.62 44.61 2.41
CA GLY A 298 -16.96 44.94 1.15
C GLY A 298 -17.17 43.94 0.00
N TYR A 299 -18.00 42.89 0.17
CA TYR A 299 -18.30 41.92 -0.90
C TYR A 299 -19.82 41.74 -1.10
N PRO A 300 -20.34 41.94 -2.32
CA PRO A 300 -21.79 41.98 -2.56
C PRO A 300 -22.47 40.61 -2.60
N LYS A 301 -21.71 39.51 -2.69
CA LYS A 301 -22.25 38.14 -2.75
C LYS A 301 -22.07 37.43 -1.41
N THR A 302 -22.91 36.43 -1.15
CA THR A 302 -22.73 35.53 -0.01
C THR A 302 -21.51 34.64 -0.25
N ILE A 303 -20.77 34.35 0.81
CA ILE A 303 -19.73 33.33 0.83
C ILE A 303 -20.26 32.11 1.57
N LEU A 304 -19.72 30.95 1.21
CA LEU A 304 -20.04 29.69 1.88
C LEU A 304 -18.86 29.30 2.78
N VAL A 305 -19.11 29.03 4.06
CA VAL A 305 -18.09 28.47 4.96
C VAL A 305 -18.43 27.02 5.22
N LYS A 306 -17.56 26.13 4.75
CA LYS A 306 -17.67 24.68 4.96
C LYS A 306 -17.02 24.31 6.29
N ASN A 307 -17.78 23.66 7.15
CA ASN A 307 -17.33 23.25 8.48
C ASN A 307 -17.40 21.73 8.59
N ARG A 308 -16.30 21.08 8.93
CA ARG A 308 -16.31 19.66 9.31
C ARG A 308 -16.17 19.55 10.81
N LEU A 309 -17.15 18.93 11.46
CA LEU A 309 -17.24 18.85 12.91
C LEU A 309 -17.32 17.40 13.37
N TYR A 310 -16.51 17.06 14.35
CA TYR A 310 -16.51 15.78 15.04
C TYR A 310 -16.56 16.00 16.55
N MET A 311 -17.61 15.45 17.18
CA MET A 311 -17.89 15.61 18.60
C MET A 311 -18.10 14.27 19.27
N LYS A 312 -17.56 14.15 20.49
CA LYS A 312 -17.79 12.99 21.34
C LYS A 312 -18.44 13.42 22.67
N PRO A 313 -19.24 12.54 23.27
CA PRO A 313 -19.75 12.75 24.62
C PRO A 313 -18.60 12.84 25.64
N GLU A 314 -18.71 13.79 26.57
CA GLU A 314 -17.80 13.95 27.71
C GLU A 314 -18.57 13.83 29.04
N ASP A 315 -19.77 14.39 29.11
CA ASP A 315 -20.61 14.42 30.29
C ASP A 315 -22.08 14.21 29.92
N ILE A 316 -22.55 12.97 30.09
CA ILE A 316 -23.94 12.58 29.79
C ILE A 316 -24.93 13.28 30.73
N GLY A 317 -24.52 13.62 31.94
CA GLY A 317 -25.36 14.35 32.90
C GLY A 317 -25.71 15.74 32.38
N LYS A 318 -24.69 16.49 31.91
CA LYS A 318 -24.90 17.81 31.27
C LYS A 318 -25.73 17.74 30.01
N TYR A 319 -25.49 16.74 29.16
CA TYR A 319 -26.29 16.55 27.94
C TYR A 319 -27.76 16.34 28.25
N ARG A 320 -28.05 15.56 29.29
CA ARG A 320 -29.40 15.32 29.73
C ARG A 320 -30.05 16.56 30.35
N LEU A 321 -29.30 17.35 31.13
CA LEU A 321 -29.75 18.62 31.69
C LEU A 321 -30.02 19.68 30.60
N ALA A 322 -29.40 19.54 29.43
CA ALA A 322 -29.68 20.37 28.26
C ALA A 322 -30.90 19.89 27.45
N ASP A 323 -31.75 19.02 28.02
CA ASP A 323 -32.90 18.38 27.37
C ASP A 323 -32.54 17.47 26.18
N SER A 324 -31.32 16.95 26.12
CA SER A 324 -30.87 16.00 25.08
C SER A 324 -31.15 16.50 23.65
N PRO A 325 -30.61 17.67 23.26
CA PRO A 325 -30.93 18.29 21.98
C PRO A 325 -30.47 17.41 20.83
N ASN A 326 -31.20 17.45 19.70
CA ASN A 326 -30.72 16.82 18.47
C ASN A 326 -29.38 17.48 18.06
N LEU A 327 -28.29 16.70 18.12
CA LEU A 327 -26.94 17.21 17.98
C LEU A 327 -26.66 17.80 16.60
N GLU A 328 -27.32 17.30 15.55
CA GLU A 328 -27.15 17.77 14.18
C GLU A 328 -27.71 19.18 14.04
N ASN A 329 -28.98 19.35 14.42
CA ASN A 329 -29.66 20.64 14.39
C ASN A 329 -28.96 21.64 15.33
N TRP A 330 -28.58 21.19 16.53
CA TRP A 330 -27.85 22.03 17.48
C TRP A 330 -26.51 22.50 16.90
N ALA A 331 -25.74 21.61 16.26
CA ALA A 331 -24.45 21.96 15.69
C ALA A 331 -24.59 22.95 14.53
N GLU A 332 -25.55 22.73 13.64
CA GLU A 332 -25.86 23.61 12.52
C GLU A 332 -26.27 25.01 13.00
N ASP A 333 -27.26 25.09 13.89
CA ASP A 333 -27.76 26.36 14.45
C ASP A 333 -26.66 27.10 15.20
N LYS A 334 -25.84 26.36 15.97
CA LYS A 334 -24.77 26.98 16.77
C LYS A 334 -23.64 27.50 15.88
N LEU A 335 -23.20 26.73 14.89
CA LEU A 335 -22.21 27.19 13.91
C LEU A 335 -22.71 28.44 13.18
N LYS A 336 -23.97 28.45 12.73
CA LYS A 336 -24.58 29.61 12.08
C LYS A 336 -24.59 30.84 12.98
N SER A 337 -24.99 30.68 14.25
CA SER A 337 -25.01 31.76 15.25
C SER A 337 -23.63 32.32 15.59
N ILE A 338 -22.56 31.54 15.39
CA ILE A 338 -21.17 31.95 15.65
C ILE A 338 -20.57 32.61 14.40
N ILE A 339 -20.74 32.00 13.24
CA ILE A 339 -20.05 32.35 11.99
C ILE A 339 -20.64 33.61 11.35
N GLN A 340 -21.97 33.73 11.28
CA GLN A 340 -22.61 34.86 10.60
C GLN A 340 -22.27 36.22 11.24
N PRO A 341 -22.38 36.41 12.57
CA PRO A 341 -22.03 37.69 13.17
C PRO A 341 -20.54 37.99 13.13
N LEU A 342 -19.69 36.95 13.16
CA LEU A 342 -18.24 37.09 13.09
C LEU A 342 -17.81 37.61 11.72
N LEU A 343 -18.29 36.98 10.65
CA LEU A 343 -17.89 37.33 9.28
C LEU A 343 -18.56 38.61 8.74
N LEU A 344 -19.69 39.02 9.33
CA LEU A 344 -20.33 40.29 8.98
C LEU A 344 -19.42 41.50 9.25
N GLN A 345 -18.51 41.39 10.23
CA GLN A 345 -17.59 42.45 10.65
C GLN A 345 -16.19 42.30 10.05
N GLU A 346 -15.96 41.26 9.26
CA GLU A 346 -14.67 41.01 8.62
C GLU A 346 -14.70 41.54 7.19
N GLU A 347 -13.58 42.10 6.74
CA GLU A 347 -13.41 42.46 5.33
C GLU A 347 -13.15 41.21 4.48
N TYR A 348 -13.71 41.16 3.27
CA TYR A 348 -13.55 40.02 2.37
C TYR A 348 -12.10 39.60 2.10
N VAL A 349 -11.20 40.59 2.03
CA VAL A 349 -9.77 40.32 1.81
C VAL A 349 -9.14 39.63 3.03
N ASN A 350 -9.55 39.96 4.25
CA ASN A 350 -9.07 39.29 5.45
C ASN A 350 -9.56 37.84 5.52
N VAL A 351 -10.81 37.59 5.09
CA VAL A 351 -11.35 36.22 4.96
C VAL A 351 -10.57 35.39 3.94
N LEU A 352 -10.03 36.00 2.89
CA LEU A 352 -9.20 35.32 1.89
C LEU A 352 -7.75 35.10 2.34
N ILE A 353 -7.16 36.06 3.05
CA ILE A 353 -5.73 36.09 3.38
C ILE A 353 -5.43 35.40 4.71
N ASP A 354 -6.26 35.60 5.73
CA ASP A 354 -6.05 35.07 7.08
C ASP A 354 -7.34 34.50 7.70
N PHE A 355 -7.94 33.53 7.02
CA PHE A 355 -9.05 32.78 7.61
C PHE A 355 -8.62 31.97 8.84
N SER A 356 -7.32 31.73 9.04
CA SER A 356 -6.83 30.89 10.14
C SER A 356 -7.16 31.48 11.50
N SER A 357 -7.01 32.80 11.66
CA SER A 357 -7.39 33.54 12.86
C SER A 357 -8.89 33.45 13.13
N ILE A 358 -9.72 33.60 12.09
CA ILE A 358 -11.18 33.50 12.19
C ILE A 358 -11.59 32.06 12.59
N ALA A 359 -10.98 31.05 11.97
CA ALA A 359 -11.25 29.64 12.25
C ALA A 359 -10.96 29.26 13.71
N GLU A 360 -9.89 29.81 14.31
CA GLU A 360 -9.59 29.58 15.73
C GLU A 360 -10.62 30.23 16.65
N VAL A 361 -11.16 31.41 16.29
CA VAL A 361 -12.26 32.04 17.05
C VAL A 361 -13.53 31.19 16.96
N ILE A 362 -13.89 30.70 15.77
CA ILE A 362 -15.03 29.78 15.57
C ILE A 362 -14.86 28.54 16.44
N LYS A 363 -13.67 27.93 16.40
CA LYS A 363 -13.34 26.73 17.17
C LYS A 363 -13.40 26.97 18.67
N GLY A 364 -12.88 28.10 19.17
CA GLY A 364 -12.96 28.46 20.58
C GLY A 364 -14.41 28.63 21.07
N ARG A 365 -15.24 29.33 20.30
CA ARG A 365 -16.67 29.53 20.64
C ARG A 365 -17.47 28.24 20.57
N MET A 366 -17.22 27.41 19.56
CA MET A 366 -17.90 26.12 19.41
C MET A 366 -17.49 25.14 20.52
N ASN A 367 -16.21 25.10 20.90
CA ASN A 367 -15.73 24.30 22.03
C ASN A 367 -16.47 24.66 23.32
N LYS A 368 -16.58 25.96 23.61
CA LYS A 368 -17.29 26.43 24.79
C LYS A 368 -18.76 25.98 24.79
N ALA A 369 -19.44 26.14 23.66
CA ALA A 369 -20.83 25.71 23.50
C ALA A 369 -21.01 24.19 23.64
N ALA A 370 -20.09 23.39 23.08
CA ALA A 370 -20.12 21.93 23.20
C ALA A 370 -19.96 21.49 24.66
N SER A 371 -19.03 22.10 25.41
CA SER A 371 -18.82 21.77 26.82
C SER A 371 -20.02 22.12 27.73
N GLU A 372 -20.82 23.12 27.34
CA GLU A 372 -22.06 23.48 28.04
C GLU A 372 -23.11 22.37 27.95
N ILE A 373 -23.18 21.65 26.82
CA ILE A 373 -24.09 20.50 26.62
C ILE A 373 -23.42 19.15 26.94
N GLY A 374 -22.22 19.14 27.53
CA GLY A 374 -21.53 17.90 27.91
C GLY A 374 -20.81 17.16 26.78
N TYR A 375 -20.43 17.86 25.73
CA TYR A 375 -19.66 17.32 24.60
C TYR A 375 -18.28 17.94 24.48
N GLN A 376 -17.35 17.17 23.93
CA GLN A 376 -16.02 17.62 23.54
C GLN A 376 -15.89 17.62 22.02
N ILE A 377 -15.38 18.71 21.45
CA ILE A 377 -15.00 18.74 20.03
C ILE A 377 -13.61 18.14 19.89
N ASN A 378 -13.51 17.06 19.15
CA ASN A 378 -12.23 16.44 18.82
C ASN A 378 -11.61 17.10 17.58
N HIS A 379 -12.45 17.45 16.60
CA HIS A 379 -12.01 18.05 15.36
C HIS A 379 -13.04 19.05 14.84
N LEU A 380 -12.58 20.25 14.49
CA LEU A 380 -13.36 21.25 13.78
C LEU A 380 -12.46 21.93 12.77
N VAL A 381 -12.83 21.85 11.49
CA VAL A 381 -12.16 22.54 10.39
C VAL A 381 -13.17 23.41 9.68
N SER A 382 -12.96 24.71 9.75
CA SER A 382 -13.73 25.72 9.03
C SER A 382 -12.89 26.22 7.86
N ARG A 383 -13.46 26.26 6.66
CA ARG A 383 -12.81 26.83 5.46
C ARG A 383 -13.83 27.59 4.62
N PRO A 384 -13.53 28.80 4.13
CA PRO A 384 -14.39 29.47 3.19
C PRO A 384 -14.23 28.81 1.81
N ASP A 385 -15.35 28.59 1.14
CA ASP A 385 -15.41 28.10 -0.23
C ASP A 385 -15.70 29.28 -1.15
N VAL A 386 -14.62 29.90 -1.62
CA VAL A 386 -14.63 31.08 -2.47
C VAL A 386 -13.65 30.90 -3.62
N GLU A 387 -14.05 31.36 -4.82
CA GLU A 387 -13.31 31.13 -6.06
C GLU A 387 -11.82 31.58 -5.99
N PRO A 388 -11.45 32.71 -5.36
CA PRO A 388 -10.05 33.12 -5.27
C PRO A 388 -9.15 32.15 -4.50
N LEU A 389 -9.68 31.39 -3.54
CA LEU A 389 -8.88 30.37 -2.83
C LEU A 389 -8.51 29.19 -3.72
N LYS A 390 -9.30 28.91 -4.77
CA LYS A 390 -8.96 27.89 -5.77
C LYS A 390 -7.73 28.28 -6.60
N LEU A 391 -7.33 29.56 -6.60
CA LEU A 391 -6.10 30.01 -7.26
C LEU A 391 -4.82 29.57 -6.54
N LEU A 392 -4.92 29.16 -5.27
CA LEU A 392 -3.80 28.56 -4.53
C LEU A 392 -3.52 27.11 -4.97
N GLU A 393 -4.52 26.47 -5.58
CA GLU A 393 -4.40 25.16 -6.23
C GLU A 393 -3.95 25.31 -7.69
N ASN A 394 -3.60 24.19 -8.34
CA ASN A 394 -3.24 24.22 -9.75
C ASN A 394 -4.49 24.47 -10.60
N PHE A 395 -4.45 25.52 -11.42
CA PHE A 395 -5.48 25.83 -12.41
C PHE A 395 -4.87 25.96 -13.81
N ASN A 396 -5.71 25.76 -14.82
CA ASN A 396 -5.30 25.81 -16.22
C ASN A 396 -5.79 27.09 -16.88
N LEU A 397 -4.93 27.67 -17.70
CA LEU A 397 -5.21 28.78 -18.59
C LEU A 397 -4.97 28.31 -20.02
N GLU A 398 -5.97 28.48 -20.87
CA GLU A 398 -5.88 28.18 -22.29
C GLU A 398 -6.23 29.45 -23.06
N THR A 399 -5.33 29.83 -23.97
CA THR A 399 -5.50 30.98 -24.86
C THR A 399 -5.21 30.55 -26.28
N GLU A 400 -6.15 30.77 -27.19
CA GLU A 400 -5.97 30.57 -28.62
C GLU A 400 -6.11 31.92 -29.33
N GLY A 401 -5.14 32.24 -30.19
CA GLY A 401 -5.12 33.53 -30.88
C GLY A 401 -4.51 33.48 -32.27
N THR A 402 -4.83 34.51 -33.05
CA THR A 402 -4.16 34.82 -34.32
C THR A 402 -3.25 36.01 -34.11
N PHE A 403 -1.96 35.83 -34.44
CA PHE A 403 -0.91 36.80 -34.17
C PHE A 403 -0.20 37.19 -35.48
N PHE A 404 0.38 38.38 -35.50
CA PHE A 404 1.21 38.85 -36.60
C PHE A 404 2.67 38.49 -36.33
N THR A 405 3.38 38.10 -37.39
CA THR A 405 4.84 37.93 -37.33
C THR A 405 5.55 39.26 -37.56
N LYS A 406 6.87 39.25 -37.72
CA LYS A 406 7.65 40.43 -38.11
C LYS A 406 7.20 41.06 -39.44
N ASP A 407 6.65 40.26 -40.36
CA ASP A 407 5.88 40.77 -41.50
C ASP A 407 4.40 40.85 -41.13
N ALA A 408 3.88 42.06 -40.98
CA ALA A 408 2.48 42.32 -40.60
C ALA A 408 1.44 41.77 -41.59
N ARG A 409 1.84 41.34 -42.80
CA ARG A 409 0.95 40.69 -43.76
C ARG A 409 0.75 39.20 -43.47
N VAL A 410 1.62 38.60 -42.66
CA VAL A 410 1.59 37.16 -42.35
C VAL A 410 1.00 36.96 -40.95
N LYS A 411 -0.06 36.14 -40.90
CA LYS A 411 -0.76 35.79 -39.67
C LYS A 411 -0.50 34.33 -39.33
N VAL A 412 -0.19 34.08 -38.07
CA VAL A 412 0.03 32.74 -37.52
C VAL A 412 -1.00 32.44 -36.44
N ARG A 413 -1.34 31.17 -36.25
CA ARG A 413 -2.24 30.73 -35.18
C ARG A 413 -1.45 29.97 -34.13
N LEU A 414 -1.73 30.26 -32.87
CA LEU A 414 -1.06 29.65 -31.73
C LEU A 414 -2.08 29.39 -30.62
N SER A 415 -2.01 28.22 -30.01
CA SER A 415 -2.65 27.92 -28.73
C SER A 415 -1.58 27.83 -27.64
N VAL A 416 -1.82 28.43 -26.49
CA VAL A 416 -0.95 28.34 -25.33
C VAL A 416 -1.74 27.72 -24.18
N PHE A 417 -1.19 26.64 -23.63
CA PHE A 417 -1.70 26.02 -22.41
C PHE A 417 -0.74 26.26 -21.25
N VAL A 418 -1.25 26.80 -20.15
CA VAL A 418 -0.48 27.10 -18.94
C VAL A 418 -1.15 26.48 -17.73
N THR A 419 -0.42 25.69 -16.95
CA THR A 419 -0.85 25.27 -15.61
C THR A 419 -0.12 26.12 -14.57
N ALA A 420 -0.87 26.91 -13.83
CA ALA A 420 -0.37 27.85 -12.85
C ALA A 420 -0.98 27.62 -11.47
N LYS A 421 -0.28 28.07 -10.43
CA LYS A 421 -0.85 28.28 -9.10
C LYS A 421 -0.31 29.58 -8.52
N ILE A 422 -1.11 30.31 -7.78
CA ILE A 422 -0.67 31.51 -7.07
C ILE A 422 -0.06 31.06 -5.76
N THR A 423 1.17 31.49 -5.49
CA THR A 423 1.88 31.05 -4.28
C THR A 423 1.35 31.74 -3.02
N ASN A 424 0.90 32.98 -3.15
CA ASN A 424 0.40 33.77 -2.04
C ASN A 424 -0.60 34.83 -2.52
N LEU A 425 -1.85 34.77 -2.04
CA LEU A 425 -2.90 35.74 -2.38
C LEU A 425 -2.58 37.16 -1.89
N ILE A 426 -1.73 37.33 -0.88
CA ILE A 426 -1.28 38.65 -0.40
C ILE A 426 -0.60 39.45 -1.52
N GLN A 427 0.14 38.77 -2.39
CA GLN A 427 0.92 39.43 -3.45
C GLN A 427 0.04 39.90 -4.61
N ILE A 428 -1.19 39.38 -4.71
CA ILE A 428 -2.21 39.80 -5.69
C ILE A 428 -3.37 40.56 -5.04
N LYS A 429 -3.21 41.04 -3.79
CA LYS A 429 -4.26 41.71 -3.02
C LYS A 429 -4.92 42.84 -3.80
N ASP A 430 -4.17 43.61 -4.58
CA ASP A 430 -4.69 44.77 -5.30
C ASP A 430 -5.69 44.36 -6.40
N TYR A 431 -5.44 43.22 -7.06
CA TYR A 431 -6.39 42.64 -8.02
C TYR A 431 -7.63 42.08 -7.32
N LEU A 432 -7.47 41.51 -6.13
CA LEU A 432 -8.58 41.00 -5.31
C LEU A 432 -9.47 42.14 -4.76
N TYR A 433 -8.88 43.26 -4.34
CA TYR A 433 -9.60 44.46 -3.90
C TYR A 433 -10.46 45.05 -5.01
N GLN A 434 -9.95 45.06 -6.24
CA GLN A 434 -10.67 45.57 -7.41
C GLN A 434 -11.69 44.57 -7.98
N GLN A 435 -11.79 43.37 -7.39
CA GLN A 435 -12.68 42.29 -7.83
C GLN A 435 -12.47 41.90 -9.31
N LEU A 436 -11.23 42.04 -9.81
CA LEU A 436 -10.89 41.66 -11.18
C LEU A 436 -10.75 40.14 -11.29
N ASP A 437 -11.17 39.56 -12.42
CA ASP A 437 -10.93 38.16 -12.70
C ASP A 437 -9.44 37.93 -13.02
N VAL A 438 -8.72 37.40 -12.03
CA VAL A 438 -7.29 37.14 -12.12
C VAL A 438 -6.96 36.18 -13.26
N LYS A 439 -7.81 35.18 -13.55
CA LYS A 439 -7.56 34.23 -14.64
C LYS A 439 -7.60 34.94 -15.99
N ASP A 440 -8.59 35.81 -16.21
CA ASP A 440 -8.70 36.55 -17.47
C ASP A 440 -7.62 37.63 -17.60
N LEU A 441 -7.21 38.27 -16.51
CA LEU A 441 -6.02 39.14 -16.52
C LEU A 441 -4.77 38.36 -16.92
N MET A 442 -4.53 37.18 -16.34
CA MET A 442 -3.37 36.34 -16.71
C MET A 442 -3.42 35.94 -18.19
N LYS A 443 -4.59 35.60 -18.74
CA LYS A 443 -4.74 35.34 -20.19
C LYS A 443 -4.34 36.54 -21.04
N ASN A 444 -4.77 37.76 -20.66
CA ASN A 444 -4.38 38.97 -21.38
C ASN A 444 -2.86 39.22 -21.32
N TYR A 445 -2.20 38.90 -20.21
CA TYR A 445 -0.75 38.99 -20.10
C TYR A 445 -0.04 37.94 -20.98
N ILE A 446 -0.58 36.72 -21.08
CA ILE A 446 -0.10 35.68 -22.00
C ILE A 446 -0.19 36.18 -23.44
N ASP A 447 -1.38 36.65 -23.86
CA ASP A 447 -1.61 37.13 -25.23
C ASP A 447 -0.69 38.29 -25.61
N ASN A 448 -0.44 39.21 -24.68
CA ASN A 448 0.50 40.32 -24.89
C ASN A 448 1.94 39.84 -25.02
N ALA A 449 2.38 38.90 -24.18
CA ALA A 449 3.73 38.33 -24.26
C ALA A 449 3.95 37.57 -25.58
N VAL A 450 2.97 36.77 -25.99
CA VAL A 450 2.98 36.05 -27.27
C VAL A 450 3.05 37.04 -28.43
N ARG A 451 2.22 38.08 -28.43
CA ARG A 451 2.21 39.11 -29.48
C ARG A 451 3.57 39.80 -29.59
N GLN A 452 4.17 40.20 -28.46
CA GLN A 452 5.50 40.85 -28.46
C GLN A 452 6.58 39.93 -29.04
N CYS A 453 6.60 38.66 -28.63
CA CYS A 453 7.55 37.68 -29.15
C CYS A 453 7.38 37.48 -30.67
N LEU A 454 6.15 37.22 -31.14
CA LEU A 454 5.90 36.91 -32.54
C LEU A 454 6.13 38.09 -33.49
N THR A 455 5.91 39.33 -33.05
CA THR A 455 6.23 40.52 -33.88
C THR A 455 7.72 40.70 -34.17
N GLN A 456 8.60 39.97 -33.49
CA GLN A 456 10.05 39.97 -33.74
C GLN A 456 10.50 38.74 -34.54
N THR A 457 9.60 37.76 -34.72
CA THR A 457 9.88 36.47 -35.35
C THR A 457 9.61 36.54 -36.85
N GLU A 458 10.59 36.12 -37.66
CA GLU A 458 10.42 35.97 -39.11
C GLU A 458 9.37 34.88 -39.43
N PRO A 459 8.50 35.08 -40.44
CA PRO A 459 7.49 34.09 -40.83
C PRO A 459 8.05 32.69 -41.08
N GLU A 460 9.15 32.61 -41.80
CA GLU A 460 9.81 31.34 -42.15
C GLU A 460 10.21 30.57 -40.89
N ARG A 461 10.81 31.25 -39.92
CA ARG A 461 11.24 30.65 -38.64
C ARG A 461 10.04 30.06 -37.91
N PHE A 462 8.90 30.76 -37.89
CA PHE A 462 7.68 30.25 -37.25
C PHE A 462 7.15 28.98 -37.91
N TYR A 463 7.09 28.92 -39.24
CA TYR A 463 6.48 27.78 -39.92
C TYR A 463 7.41 26.58 -40.06
N MET A 464 8.70 26.81 -40.31
CA MET A 464 9.65 25.75 -40.60
C MET A 464 10.44 25.31 -39.36
N ARG A 465 10.63 26.20 -38.38
CA ARG A 465 11.54 26.00 -37.23
C ARG A 465 10.89 26.39 -35.89
N PHE A 466 9.62 26.06 -35.68
CA PHE A 466 8.94 26.38 -34.42
C PHE A 466 9.58 25.70 -33.20
N TYR A 467 9.87 24.39 -33.34
CA TYR A 467 10.38 23.52 -32.27
C TYR A 467 11.91 23.34 -32.30
N GLN A 468 12.58 23.88 -33.32
CA GLN A 468 14.03 23.72 -33.54
C GLN A 468 14.68 25.09 -33.64
N TYR A 469 16.00 25.15 -33.50
CA TYR A 469 16.77 26.36 -33.71
C TYR A 469 17.94 26.06 -34.63
N ASP A 470 18.35 27.05 -35.42
CA ASP A 470 19.46 26.93 -36.36
C ASP A 470 20.64 27.82 -35.95
N GLU A 471 21.72 27.20 -35.46
CA GLU A 471 22.95 27.89 -35.06
C GLU A 471 23.64 28.60 -36.24
N ILE A 472 23.49 28.07 -37.47
CA ILE A 472 24.09 28.62 -38.69
C ILE A 472 23.41 29.95 -39.06
N LEU A 473 22.13 30.09 -38.73
CA LEU A 473 21.35 31.33 -38.90
C LEU A 473 21.48 32.29 -37.69
N GLY A 474 22.32 31.95 -36.70
CA GLY A 474 22.54 32.77 -35.50
C GLY A 474 21.40 32.70 -34.48
N GLU A 475 20.51 31.71 -34.59
CA GLU A 475 19.42 31.50 -33.65
C GLU A 475 19.97 30.83 -32.37
N LYS A 476 19.56 31.33 -31.19
CA LYS A 476 20.06 30.81 -29.90
C LYS A 476 19.10 29.83 -29.22
N LYS A 477 17.82 29.86 -29.60
CA LYS A 477 16.71 29.10 -29.00
C LYS A 477 15.61 28.88 -30.04
N SER A 478 14.74 27.91 -29.79
CA SER A 478 13.52 27.74 -30.60
C SER A 478 12.47 28.79 -30.22
N ILE A 479 11.50 29.03 -31.12
CA ILE A 479 10.39 29.96 -30.84
C ILE A 479 9.57 29.47 -29.65
N GLU A 480 9.36 28.16 -29.53
CA GLU A 480 8.70 27.56 -28.37
C GLU A 480 9.37 27.98 -27.05
N GLN A 481 10.71 27.89 -26.97
CA GLN A 481 11.45 28.27 -25.76
C GLN A 481 11.39 29.77 -25.48
N GLU A 482 11.48 30.61 -26.52
CA GLU A 482 11.33 32.07 -26.38
C GLU A 482 9.94 32.44 -25.84
N LEU A 483 8.89 31.78 -26.33
CA LEU A 483 7.52 31.96 -25.83
C LEU A 483 7.38 31.48 -24.37
N ILE A 484 7.94 30.32 -24.02
CA ILE A 484 7.93 29.80 -22.65
C ILE A 484 8.57 30.80 -21.68
N GLU A 485 9.72 31.38 -22.03
CA GLU A 485 10.42 32.36 -21.20
C GLU A 485 9.64 33.67 -21.08
N ALA A 486 9.11 34.19 -22.19
CA ALA A 486 8.31 35.41 -22.19
C ALA A 486 7.03 35.28 -21.34
N ILE A 487 6.29 34.17 -21.51
CA ILE A 487 5.09 33.88 -20.72
C ILE A 487 5.44 33.71 -19.25
N ARG A 488 6.54 33.03 -18.93
CA ARG A 488 7.00 32.86 -17.56
C ARG A 488 7.29 34.20 -16.89
N GLN A 489 8.04 35.07 -17.55
CA GLN A 489 8.34 36.41 -17.03
C GLN A 489 7.07 37.27 -16.86
N ALA A 490 6.13 37.17 -17.80
CA ALA A 490 4.87 37.93 -17.78
C ALA A 490 3.93 37.54 -16.64
N LEU A 491 4.01 36.30 -16.12
CA LEU A 491 3.11 35.80 -15.08
C LEU A 491 3.77 35.67 -13.71
N GLU A 492 5.02 35.22 -13.61
CA GLU A 492 5.68 35.00 -12.32
C GLU A 492 5.89 36.31 -11.55
N LYS A 493 6.24 37.40 -12.23
CA LYS A 493 6.53 38.68 -11.58
C LYS A 493 5.28 39.46 -11.14
N PRO A 494 4.23 39.62 -11.98
CA PRO A 494 3.06 40.43 -11.60
C PRO A 494 2.04 39.69 -10.74
N PHE A 495 1.96 38.36 -10.84
CA PHE A 495 0.96 37.54 -10.14
C PHE A 495 1.55 36.62 -9.08
N SER A 496 2.89 36.57 -8.97
CA SER A 496 3.58 35.64 -8.07
C SER A 496 3.13 34.19 -8.28
N ALA A 497 2.81 33.89 -9.55
CA ALA A 497 2.38 32.60 -10.00
C ALA A 497 3.59 31.67 -10.07
N ARG A 498 3.39 30.41 -9.69
CA ARG A 498 4.32 29.33 -9.99
C ARG A 498 3.75 28.54 -11.16
N LEU A 499 4.47 28.54 -12.27
CA LEU A 499 4.07 27.84 -13.48
C LEU A 499 4.64 26.43 -13.48
N SER A 500 3.77 25.44 -13.60
CA SER A 500 4.17 24.03 -13.62
C SER A 500 4.39 23.54 -15.06
N ILE A 501 3.54 23.99 -15.98
CA ILE A 501 3.53 23.58 -17.38
C ILE A 501 3.23 24.80 -18.24
N ILE A 502 3.98 24.98 -19.33
CA ILE A 502 3.72 25.97 -20.39
C ILE A 502 3.94 25.24 -21.71
N VAL A 503 2.91 25.15 -22.54
CA VAL A 503 2.96 24.47 -23.83
C VAL A 503 2.42 25.41 -24.91
N PRO A 504 3.29 26.13 -25.62
CA PRO A 504 2.94 26.82 -26.85
C PRO A 504 2.84 25.80 -27.99
N LYS A 505 1.72 25.79 -28.70
CA LYS A 505 1.49 24.91 -29.85
C LYS A 505 1.09 25.74 -31.06
N ALA A 506 1.90 25.65 -32.11
CA ALA A 506 1.56 26.19 -33.42
C ALA A 506 0.33 25.44 -33.97
N LEU A 507 -0.67 26.20 -34.41
CA LEU A 507 -1.87 25.67 -35.02
C LEU A 507 -1.77 25.79 -36.54
N ASP A 508 -2.45 24.87 -37.23
CA ASP A 508 -2.44 24.85 -38.67
C ASP A 508 -3.11 26.10 -39.28
N THR A 509 -2.50 26.54 -40.37
CA THR A 509 -2.98 27.61 -41.25
C THR A 509 -2.98 27.06 -42.68
N GLU A 510 -3.66 27.72 -43.61
CA GLU A 510 -3.67 27.30 -45.02
C GLU A 510 -2.26 27.05 -45.61
N ILE A 511 -1.25 27.79 -45.14
CA ILE A 511 0.13 27.66 -45.61
C ILE A 511 0.82 26.42 -45.02
N SER A 512 0.59 26.11 -43.73
CA SER A 512 1.14 24.90 -43.12
C SER A 512 0.47 23.64 -43.66
N GLU A 513 -0.85 23.68 -43.91
CA GLU A 513 -1.57 22.61 -44.60
C GLU A 513 -1.05 22.41 -46.03
N CYS A 514 -0.81 23.51 -46.76
CA CYS A 514 -0.22 23.44 -48.10
C CYS A 514 1.14 22.75 -48.09
N TYR A 515 2.04 23.12 -47.16
CA TYR A 515 3.35 22.48 -47.04
C TYR A 515 3.26 21.01 -46.59
N GLN A 516 2.46 20.69 -45.57
CA GLN A 516 2.27 19.30 -45.11
C GLN A 516 1.73 18.39 -46.20
N ASN A 517 0.80 18.89 -47.04
CA ASN A 517 0.28 18.16 -48.18
C ASN A 517 1.36 17.87 -49.24
N LEU A 518 2.33 18.77 -49.41
CA LEU A 518 3.44 18.61 -50.35
C LEU A 518 4.54 17.67 -49.82
N ASP A 519 4.88 17.78 -48.54
CA ASP A 519 5.94 16.97 -47.90
C ASP A 519 5.52 15.51 -47.69
N SER A 520 4.24 15.26 -47.38
CA SER A 520 3.71 13.92 -47.12
C SER A 520 3.50 13.05 -48.37
N GLN A 521 3.58 13.64 -49.58
CA GLN A 521 3.26 12.94 -50.82
C GLN A 521 4.47 12.81 -51.75
N ILE A 522 4.59 11.65 -52.40
CA ILE A 522 5.55 11.43 -53.48
C ILE A 522 4.83 11.67 -54.80
N GLY A 523 5.31 12.65 -55.57
CA GLY A 523 4.78 12.95 -56.90
C GLY A 523 5.42 12.09 -57.97
N LEU A 524 4.62 11.66 -58.95
CA LEU A 524 5.07 10.89 -60.11
C LEU A 524 5.05 11.77 -61.35
N PHE A 525 6.17 11.86 -62.07
CA PHE A 525 6.24 12.52 -63.37
C PHE A 525 6.49 11.51 -64.49
N ARG A 526 5.89 11.76 -65.66
CA ARG A 526 6.13 10.98 -66.86
C ARG A 526 5.98 11.86 -68.10
N PHE A 527 7.05 12.02 -68.86
CA PHE A 527 7.06 12.88 -70.04
C PHE A 527 7.76 12.21 -71.22
N LYS A 528 7.45 12.70 -72.43
CA LYS A 528 8.00 12.21 -73.69
C LYS A 528 8.82 13.30 -74.35
N VAL A 529 10.08 13.02 -74.63
CA VAL A 529 11.02 13.95 -75.29
C VAL A 529 11.25 13.52 -76.72
N ARG A 530 11.34 14.50 -77.63
CA ARG A 530 11.80 14.29 -79.01
C ARG A 530 13.21 14.86 -79.13
N SER A 531 14.16 14.05 -79.59
CA SER A 531 15.54 14.50 -79.82
C SER A 531 15.63 15.55 -80.95
N LEU A 532 16.65 16.40 -80.85
CA LEU A 532 16.94 17.53 -81.75
C LEU A 532 17.00 17.14 -83.24
N ARG A 533 17.57 15.98 -83.58
CA ARG A 533 17.81 15.56 -84.99
C ARG A 533 16.71 14.71 -85.61
N ALA A 534 15.53 14.69 -85.00
CA ALA A 534 14.39 13.82 -85.32
C ALA A 534 14.68 12.33 -85.08
N GLY A 535 13.89 11.73 -84.18
CA GLY A 535 13.92 10.31 -83.83
C GLY A 535 12.63 9.93 -83.08
N GLU A 536 12.53 8.67 -82.66
CA GLU A 536 11.43 8.19 -81.81
C GLU A 536 11.37 8.95 -80.49
N ARG A 537 10.16 9.05 -79.91
CA ARG A 537 9.99 9.72 -78.62
C ARG A 537 10.51 8.84 -77.50
N VAL A 538 11.41 9.37 -76.69
CA VAL A 538 11.91 8.71 -75.48
C VAL A 538 11.01 9.09 -74.31
N THR A 539 10.53 8.09 -73.57
CA THR A 539 9.68 8.32 -72.39
C THR A 539 10.53 8.20 -71.13
N PHE A 540 10.49 9.24 -70.30
CA PHE A 540 11.10 9.25 -68.97
C PHE A 540 9.99 9.20 -67.91
N LYS A 541 10.27 8.50 -66.82
CA LYS A 541 9.43 8.49 -65.62
C LYS A 541 10.30 8.57 -64.37
N GLY A 542 9.79 9.16 -63.32
CA GLY A 542 10.48 9.23 -62.04
C GLY A 542 9.59 9.83 -60.96
N ASP A 543 10.15 9.85 -59.76
CA ASP A 543 9.47 10.26 -58.55
C ASP A 543 10.11 11.53 -58.04
N PHE A 544 9.32 12.45 -57.48
CA PHE A 544 9.83 13.61 -56.77
C PHE A 544 9.19 13.74 -55.39
N GLN A 545 9.96 14.25 -54.44
CA GLN A 545 9.48 14.57 -53.10
C GLN A 545 9.95 15.98 -52.73
N VAL A 546 9.04 16.78 -52.18
CA VAL A 546 9.38 18.08 -51.59
C VAL A 546 10.08 17.83 -50.26
N LYS A 547 11.25 18.42 -50.06
CA LYS A 547 12.04 18.28 -48.82
C LYS A 547 11.90 19.46 -47.89
N GLY A 548 11.63 20.64 -48.46
CA GLY A 548 11.62 21.87 -47.71
C GLY A 548 11.31 23.06 -48.60
N VAL A 549 11.31 24.22 -47.98
CA VAL A 549 11.37 25.50 -48.68
C VAL A 549 12.84 25.87 -48.80
N GLU A 550 13.28 26.23 -50.01
CA GLU A 550 14.66 26.66 -50.26
C GLU A 550 14.98 27.91 -49.42
N LYS A 551 16.23 28.03 -48.98
CA LYS A 551 16.71 29.18 -48.23
C LYS A 551 16.35 30.50 -48.94
N ASP A 552 15.89 31.49 -48.16
CA ASP A 552 15.48 32.82 -48.63
C ASP A 552 14.29 32.83 -49.64
N SER A 553 13.64 31.68 -49.87
CA SER A 553 12.57 31.53 -50.87
C SER A 553 11.17 31.36 -50.28
N TRP A 554 11.01 31.56 -48.97
CA TRP A 554 9.74 31.45 -48.25
C TRP A 554 8.62 32.33 -48.83
N TYR A 555 8.92 33.58 -49.17
CA TYR A 555 7.93 34.49 -49.76
C TYR A 555 7.48 34.05 -51.15
N THR A 556 8.38 33.43 -51.93
CA THR A 556 8.05 32.83 -53.23
C THR A 556 7.05 31.69 -53.03
N PHE A 557 7.34 30.76 -52.11
CA PHE A 557 6.43 29.66 -51.77
C PHE A 557 5.06 30.18 -51.29
N GLN A 558 5.05 31.11 -50.34
CA GLN A 558 3.82 31.70 -49.79
C GLN A 558 2.94 32.34 -50.86
N SER A 559 3.55 33.04 -51.83
CA SER A 559 2.81 33.73 -52.88
C SER A 559 2.19 32.77 -53.91
N LYS A 560 2.85 31.63 -54.16
CA LYS A 560 2.46 30.70 -55.22
C LYS A 560 1.51 29.60 -54.74
N LYS A 561 1.64 29.15 -53.48
CA LYS A 561 0.86 28.04 -52.88
C LYS A 561 0.69 26.85 -53.86
N PRO A 562 1.79 26.27 -54.36
CA PRO A 562 1.72 25.28 -55.43
C PRO A 562 1.06 23.98 -54.98
N SER A 563 0.35 23.33 -55.88
CA SER A 563 -0.08 21.94 -55.72
C SER A 563 0.99 20.97 -56.23
N LEU A 564 0.90 19.69 -55.82
CA LEU A 564 1.78 18.63 -56.33
C LEU A 564 1.72 18.55 -57.87
N ASN A 565 0.56 18.80 -58.47
CA ASN A 565 0.39 18.78 -59.92
C ASN A 565 1.08 19.96 -60.61
N ASP A 566 1.12 21.14 -59.96
CA ASP A 566 1.85 22.30 -60.49
C ASP A 566 3.36 22.04 -60.52
N ILE A 567 3.88 21.44 -59.44
CA ILE A 567 5.28 20.99 -59.36
C ILE A 567 5.58 19.96 -60.45
N LYS A 568 4.74 18.93 -60.57
CA LYS A 568 4.85 17.91 -61.63
C LYS A 568 4.89 18.53 -63.02
N ASN A 569 3.90 19.36 -63.36
CA ASN A 569 3.81 19.98 -64.68
C ASN A 569 5.02 20.87 -64.97
N SER A 570 5.57 21.52 -63.94
CA SER A 570 6.76 22.35 -64.07
C SER A 570 8.03 21.51 -64.27
N ILE A 571 8.17 20.38 -63.57
CA ILE A 571 9.25 19.41 -63.78
C ILE A 571 9.17 18.86 -65.22
N GLU A 572 8.01 18.36 -65.64
CA GLU A 572 7.83 17.79 -66.99
C GLU A 572 8.11 18.83 -68.09
N ARG A 573 7.64 20.07 -67.91
CA ARG A 573 7.87 21.15 -68.87
C ARG A 573 9.33 21.55 -68.95
N SER A 574 10.00 21.74 -67.81
CA SER A 574 11.40 22.16 -67.76
C SER A 574 12.34 21.08 -68.30
N LEU A 575 12.12 19.81 -67.92
CA LEU A 575 12.86 18.68 -68.43
C LEU A 575 12.62 18.48 -69.93
N ASN A 576 11.37 18.54 -70.41
CA ASN A 576 11.09 18.43 -71.84
C ASN A 576 11.73 19.57 -72.65
N ALA A 577 11.69 20.80 -72.14
CA ALA A 577 12.28 21.96 -72.81
C ALA A 577 13.81 21.92 -72.89
N LYS A 578 14.49 21.33 -71.91
CA LYS A 578 15.96 21.20 -71.95
C LYS A 578 16.41 19.93 -72.66
N LEU A 579 15.78 18.79 -72.37
CA LEU A 579 16.16 17.49 -72.94
C LEU A 579 15.83 17.36 -74.44
N ASN A 580 14.90 18.16 -74.98
CA ASN A 580 14.65 18.18 -76.43
C ASN A 580 15.83 18.74 -77.26
N THR A 581 16.79 19.39 -76.60
CA THR A 581 18.00 19.91 -77.24
C THR A 581 19.12 18.86 -77.34
N PHE A 582 18.93 17.69 -76.73
CA PHE A 582 19.92 16.62 -76.71
C PHE A 582 19.81 15.75 -77.96
N ASP A 583 20.97 15.25 -78.43
CA ASP A 583 21.02 14.28 -79.52
C ASP A 583 20.53 12.90 -79.03
N ASN A 584 20.05 12.07 -79.95
CA ASN A 584 19.37 10.81 -79.59
C ASN A 584 20.32 9.83 -78.89
N ASP A 585 21.61 9.87 -79.25
CA ASP A 585 22.66 9.06 -78.63
C ASP A 585 22.93 9.47 -77.17
N ASP A 586 22.69 10.73 -76.79
CA ASP A 586 22.86 11.22 -75.41
C ASP A 586 21.66 10.86 -74.53
N LEU A 587 20.49 10.65 -75.13
CA LEU A 587 19.28 10.18 -74.45
C LEU A 587 19.22 8.65 -74.36
N GLN A 588 20.10 7.93 -75.08
CA GLN A 588 20.22 6.48 -75.12
C GLN A 588 21.45 6.04 -74.30
N TYR A 589 21.26 5.64 -73.05
CA TYR A 589 22.35 5.05 -72.26
C TYR A 589 22.48 3.54 -72.55
N VAL A 590 23.72 3.07 -72.65
CA VAL A 590 24.06 1.65 -72.90
C VAL A 590 24.69 1.00 -71.67
N ASP A 591 25.24 1.80 -70.76
CA ASP A 591 25.85 1.35 -69.50
C ASP A 591 25.38 2.19 -68.28
N PHE A 592 25.81 1.76 -67.08
CA PHE A 592 25.40 2.36 -65.80
C PHE A 592 26.06 3.72 -65.53
N GLU A 593 27.23 4.01 -66.12
CA GLU A 593 27.90 5.31 -65.96
C GLU A 593 27.13 6.41 -66.69
N ASP A 594 26.66 6.13 -67.91
CA ASP A 594 25.86 7.06 -68.71
C ASP A 594 24.49 7.35 -68.05
N LEU A 595 23.88 6.34 -67.40
CA LEU A 595 22.66 6.52 -66.62
C LEU A 595 22.87 7.48 -65.44
N SER A 596 23.95 7.32 -64.67
CA SER A 596 24.23 8.18 -63.51
C SER A 596 24.47 9.64 -63.89
N VAL A 597 25.12 9.89 -65.04
CA VAL A 597 25.33 11.25 -65.56
C VAL A 597 24.00 11.88 -65.97
N LEU A 598 23.13 11.12 -66.65
CA LEU A 598 21.82 11.60 -67.07
C LEU A 598 20.91 11.89 -65.86
N GLU A 599 20.92 11.04 -64.83
CA GLU A 599 20.18 11.26 -63.58
C GLU A 599 20.64 12.54 -62.85
N LYS A 600 21.95 12.82 -62.82
CA LYS A 600 22.47 14.07 -62.25
C LYS A 600 21.98 15.30 -63.02
N ILE A 601 22.01 15.25 -64.34
CA ILE A 601 21.53 16.36 -65.19
C ILE A 601 20.03 16.59 -64.98
N ILE A 602 19.23 15.52 -64.95
CA ILE A 602 17.79 15.60 -64.70
C ILE A 602 17.51 16.20 -63.32
N ASN A 603 18.24 15.74 -62.29
CA ASN A 603 18.15 16.29 -60.94
C ASN A 603 18.44 17.79 -60.89
N GLU A 604 19.56 18.24 -61.45
CA GLU A 604 19.95 19.66 -61.44
C GLU A 604 18.94 20.55 -62.18
N ILE A 605 18.46 20.11 -63.35
CA ILE A 605 17.48 20.87 -64.14
C ILE A 605 16.18 21.06 -63.38
N ALA A 606 15.64 19.97 -62.82
CA ALA A 606 14.36 20.02 -62.15
C ALA A 606 14.47 20.69 -60.77
N LYS A 607 15.54 20.47 -60.01
CA LYS A 607 15.80 21.20 -58.76
C LYS A 607 15.86 22.71 -58.99
N GLY A 608 16.74 23.18 -59.89
CA GLY A 608 16.90 24.60 -60.16
C GLY A 608 15.60 25.26 -60.60
N ASN A 609 14.82 24.61 -61.47
CA ASN A 609 13.54 25.16 -61.91
C ASN A 609 12.50 25.28 -60.78
N ILE A 610 12.44 24.28 -59.88
CA ILE A 610 11.44 24.28 -58.79
C ILE A 610 11.82 25.25 -57.68
N VAL A 611 13.11 25.41 -57.40
CA VAL A 611 13.63 26.49 -56.54
C VAL A 611 13.25 27.85 -57.12
N ASP A 612 13.57 28.13 -58.38
CA ASP A 612 13.34 29.45 -58.98
C ASP A 612 11.84 29.81 -59.06
N TYR A 613 10.99 28.83 -59.40
CA TYR A 613 9.58 29.10 -59.70
C TYR A 613 8.66 29.00 -58.47
N PHE A 614 8.98 28.11 -57.53
CA PHE A 614 8.15 27.83 -56.36
C PHE A 614 8.85 28.07 -55.02
N GLY A 615 10.16 28.28 -55.01
CA GLY A 615 10.94 28.42 -53.77
C GLY A 615 11.04 27.12 -52.97
N LEU A 616 10.90 25.96 -53.61
CA LEU A 616 10.85 24.66 -52.96
C LEU A 616 12.11 23.84 -53.25
N GLU A 617 12.61 23.16 -52.23
CA GLU A 617 13.66 22.14 -52.38
C GLU A 617 12.99 20.79 -52.69
N ILE A 618 13.41 20.15 -53.77
CA ILE A 618 12.91 18.81 -54.17
C ILE A 618 14.04 17.81 -54.32
N ASN A 619 13.71 16.54 -54.14
CA ASN A 619 14.58 15.42 -54.48
C ASN A 619 13.91 14.56 -55.57
N ILE A 620 14.68 14.14 -56.59
CA ILE A 620 14.19 13.22 -57.62
C ILE A 620 14.84 11.86 -57.44
N SER A 621 14.01 10.83 -57.48
CA SER A 621 14.41 9.42 -57.35
C SER A 621 13.75 8.56 -58.43
N ASN A 622 14.26 7.34 -58.61
CA ASN A 622 13.69 6.33 -59.54
C ASN A 622 13.53 6.82 -60.99
N CYS A 623 14.40 7.73 -61.43
CA CYS A 623 14.36 8.27 -62.77
C CYS A 623 14.79 7.18 -63.78
N THR A 624 13.84 6.71 -64.59
CA THR A 624 14.07 5.63 -65.55
C THR A 624 13.57 6.01 -66.94
N ARG A 625 14.23 5.45 -67.96
CA ARG A 625 13.83 5.56 -69.36
C ARG A 625 13.10 4.29 -69.79
N GLU A 626 12.00 4.46 -70.52
CA GLU A 626 11.35 3.35 -71.21
C GLU A 626 11.98 3.13 -72.59
N LEU A 627 12.10 1.86 -72.99
CA LEU A 627 12.57 1.47 -74.33
C LEU A 627 11.68 2.08 -75.42
N THR A 628 12.28 2.50 -76.53
CA THR A 628 11.52 3.02 -77.68
C THR A 628 10.91 1.87 -78.50
N GLU A 629 9.95 2.17 -79.36
CA GLU A 629 9.26 1.15 -80.19
C GLU A 629 10.24 0.41 -81.11
N SER A 630 11.19 1.11 -81.73
CA SER A 630 12.27 0.47 -82.52
C SER A 630 13.19 -0.41 -81.69
N GLU A 631 13.43 -0.08 -80.41
CA GLU A 631 14.24 -0.89 -79.51
C GLU A 631 13.49 -2.16 -79.07
N GLN A 632 12.18 -2.02 -78.76
CA GLN A 632 11.31 -3.15 -78.44
C GLN A 632 11.18 -4.11 -79.62
N GLN A 633 10.99 -3.60 -80.84
CA GLN A 633 10.94 -4.40 -82.06
C GLN A 633 12.27 -5.12 -82.33
N LYS A 634 13.41 -4.46 -82.11
CA LYS A 634 14.73 -5.11 -82.21
C LYS A 634 14.93 -6.19 -81.14
N GLU A 635 14.46 -5.97 -79.92
CA GLU A 635 14.52 -6.99 -78.87
C GLU A 635 13.65 -8.21 -79.21
N GLU A 636 12.45 -7.99 -79.76
CA GLU A 636 11.58 -9.04 -80.27
C GLU A 636 12.16 -9.77 -81.50
N GLU A 637 12.75 -9.05 -82.46
CA GLU A 637 13.47 -9.63 -83.60
C GLU A 637 14.66 -10.47 -83.15
N ILE A 638 15.43 -10.01 -82.16
CA ILE A 638 16.54 -10.77 -81.57
C ILE A 638 16.00 -12.04 -80.88
N LYS A 639 14.89 -11.95 -80.13
CA LYS A 639 14.24 -13.12 -79.53
C LYS A 639 13.79 -14.12 -80.60
N MET A 640 13.14 -13.64 -81.67
CA MET A 640 12.71 -14.48 -82.80
C MET A 640 13.88 -15.11 -83.56
N LEU A 641 15.00 -14.39 -83.75
CA LEU A 641 16.22 -14.92 -84.37
C LEU A 641 16.86 -16.04 -83.54
N ILE A 642 16.86 -15.89 -82.21
CA ILE A 642 17.35 -16.92 -81.28
C ILE A 642 16.47 -18.18 -81.37
N GLU A 643 15.15 -18.02 -81.46
CA GLU A 643 14.21 -19.14 -81.64
C GLU A 643 14.34 -19.82 -83.01
N ALA A 644 14.44 -19.06 -84.09
CA ALA A 644 14.64 -19.58 -85.44
C ALA A 644 15.97 -20.37 -85.59
N GLN A 645 17.05 -19.93 -84.90
CA GLN A 645 18.31 -20.67 -84.87
C GLN A 645 18.21 -21.99 -84.09
N ARG A 646 17.39 -22.05 -83.04
CA ARG A 646 17.11 -23.30 -82.31
C ARG A 646 16.36 -24.31 -83.19
N GLU A 647 15.34 -23.87 -83.93
CA GLU A 647 14.59 -24.67 -84.90
C GLU A 647 15.48 -25.22 -86.04
N LYS A 648 16.34 -24.38 -86.61
CA LYS A 648 17.24 -24.77 -87.71
C LYS A 648 18.25 -25.83 -87.29
N ARG A 649 18.74 -25.78 -86.04
CA ARG A 649 19.62 -26.81 -85.46
C ARG A 649 18.91 -28.16 -85.25
N LYS A 650 17.60 -28.15 -84.99
CA LYS A 650 16.79 -29.36 -84.84
C LYS A 650 16.62 -30.11 -86.17
N LYS A 651 16.31 -29.39 -87.27
CA LYS A 651 16.16 -29.97 -88.62
C LYS A 651 17.47 -30.52 -89.22
N ILE A 652 18.62 -29.92 -88.93
CA ILE A 652 19.93 -30.40 -89.41
C ILE A 652 20.31 -31.73 -88.74
N ARG A 653 19.95 -31.94 -87.47
CA ARG A 653 20.16 -33.22 -86.76
C ARG A 653 19.28 -34.35 -87.30
N GLU A 654 18.07 -34.05 -87.76
CA GLU A 654 17.15 -35.04 -88.31
C GLU A 654 17.56 -35.48 -89.73
N MET A 655 18.04 -34.57 -90.61
CA MET A 655 18.51 -34.95 -91.96
C MET A 655 19.82 -35.75 -91.99
N SER A 656 20.74 -35.50 -91.06
CA SER A 656 22.02 -36.23 -90.98
C SER A 656 21.87 -37.66 -90.42
N SER A 657 20.72 -37.98 -89.82
CA SER A 657 20.38 -39.33 -89.37
C SER A 657 19.97 -40.27 -90.52
N TYR A 658 19.32 -39.75 -91.57
CA TYR A 658 18.79 -40.57 -92.68
C TYR A 658 19.82 -40.89 -93.77
N GLN A 659 20.80 -40.01 -94.02
CA GLN A 659 21.81 -40.23 -95.07
C GLN A 659 22.91 -41.23 -94.67
N ASN A 660 23.20 -41.39 -93.38
CA ASN A 660 24.24 -42.31 -92.91
C ASN A 660 23.80 -43.79 -92.93
N GLU A 661 22.50 -44.08 -92.89
CA GLU A 661 21.99 -45.44 -92.79
C GLU A 661 22.02 -46.20 -94.13
N ASP A 662 21.89 -45.49 -95.26
CA ASP A 662 21.97 -46.06 -96.60
C ASP A 662 23.41 -46.30 -97.07
N SER A 663 24.34 -45.38 -96.79
CA SER A 663 25.77 -45.55 -97.11
C SER A 663 26.39 -46.76 -96.40
N PHE A 664 25.95 -47.07 -95.17
CA PHE A 664 26.39 -48.26 -94.43
C PHE A 664 25.94 -49.58 -95.08
N LYS A 665 24.73 -49.62 -95.66
CA LYS A 665 24.21 -50.82 -96.35
C LYS A 665 24.98 -51.08 -97.65
N GLU A 666 25.36 -50.03 -98.36
CA GLU A 666 26.11 -50.12 -99.62
C GLU A 666 27.55 -50.60 -99.37
N LEU A 667 28.25 -50.05 -98.37
CA LEU A 667 29.59 -50.49 -97.95
C LEU A 667 29.66 -51.99 -97.64
N LYS A 668 28.63 -52.52 -96.95
CA LYS A 668 28.55 -53.94 -96.60
C LYS A 668 28.41 -54.85 -97.83
N LYS A 669 27.69 -54.41 -98.86
CA LYS A 669 27.55 -55.14 -100.13
C LYS A 669 28.87 -55.16 -100.92
N LEU A 670 29.55 -54.01 -101.02
CA LEU A 670 30.79 -53.87 -101.77
C LEU A 670 31.94 -54.71 -101.18
N ARG A 671 32.10 -54.72 -99.86
CA ARG A 671 33.11 -55.57 -99.18
C ARG A 671 32.90 -57.07 -99.43
N LYS A 672 31.64 -57.52 -99.50
CA LYS A 672 31.28 -58.92 -99.80
C LYS A 672 31.54 -59.28 -101.26
N LYS A 673 31.36 -58.34 -102.19
CA LYS A 673 31.69 -58.52 -103.62
C LYS A 673 33.20 -58.59 -103.82
N ARG A 674 33.97 -57.74 -103.13
CA ARG A 674 35.45 -57.78 -103.13
C ARG A 674 36.00 -59.14 -102.69
N SER A 675 35.49 -59.68 -101.58
CA SER A 675 36.01 -60.95 -101.04
C SER A 675 35.76 -62.12 -102.00
N LYS A 676 34.66 -62.10 -102.76
CA LYS A 676 34.37 -63.10 -103.78
C LYS A 676 35.33 -63.03 -104.96
N LEU A 677 35.63 -61.82 -105.44
CA LEU A 677 36.52 -61.62 -106.60
C LEU A 677 37.98 -61.96 -106.26
N MET A 678 38.44 -61.69 -105.04
CA MET A 678 39.79 -62.09 -104.60
C MET A 678 40.00 -63.62 -104.50
N LEU A 679 38.93 -64.41 -104.35
CA LEU A 679 39.01 -65.87 -104.19
C LEU A 679 39.10 -66.63 -105.53
N LEU A 680 38.81 -65.99 -106.67
CA LEU A 680 38.75 -66.64 -107.98
C LEU A 680 40.04 -66.54 -108.79
N GLY A 681 41.05 -65.77 -108.34
CA GLY A 681 42.45 -65.97 -108.73
C GLY A 681 42.84 -65.82 -110.20
N ASP A 682 42.06 -65.16 -111.05
CA ASP A 682 42.39 -64.85 -112.45
C ASP A 682 42.81 -63.37 -112.62
N GLU A 683 43.87 -63.13 -113.40
CA GLU A 683 44.49 -61.79 -113.61
C GLU A 683 43.56 -60.76 -114.29
N GLU A 684 42.52 -61.19 -115.03
CA GLU A 684 41.54 -60.29 -115.65
C GLU A 684 40.55 -59.64 -114.65
N GLN A 685 40.41 -60.17 -113.42
CA GLN A 685 39.47 -59.61 -112.43
C GLN A 685 40.07 -58.51 -111.55
N ASN A 686 41.36 -58.17 -111.75
CA ASN A 686 42.07 -57.19 -110.91
C ASN A 686 41.54 -55.75 -111.10
N ASP A 687 41.08 -55.41 -112.31
CA ASP A 687 40.47 -54.12 -112.61
C ASP A 687 39.13 -53.94 -111.90
N GLU A 688 38.32 -55.00 -111.80
CA GLU A 688 37.06 -54.94 -111.06
C GLU A 688 37.31 -54.79 -109.55
N ILE A 689 38.34 -55.45 -109.00
CA ILE A 689 38.73 -55.31 -107.58
C ILE A 689 39.18 -53.87 -107.27
N ASN A 690 39.97 -53.25 -108.14
CA ASN A 690 40.41 -51.86 -107.96
C ASN A 690 39.23 -50.87 -108.03
N SER A 691 38.27 -51.10 -108.92
CA SER A 691 37.05 -50.26 -108.99
C SER A 691 36.23 -50.33 -107.70
N ILE A 692 36.14 -51.52 -107.09
CA ILE A 692 35.42 -51.72 -105.82
C ILE A 692 36.18 -51.07 -104.65
N ASN A 693 37.51 -51.16 -104.61
CA ASN A 693 38.31 -50.52 -103.57
C ASN A 693 38.14 -48.99 -103.60
N LYS A 694 38.18 -48.38 -104.79
CA LYS A 694 37.97 -46.94 -104.95
C LYS A 694 36.60 -46.50 -104.44
N ARG A 695 35.55 -47.29 -104.71
CA ARG A 695 34.19 -46.96 -104.23
C ARG A 695 34.02 -47.13 -102.72
N ILE A 696 34.74 -48.08 -102.11
CA ILE A 696 34.76 -48.25 -100.65
C ILE A 696 35.42 -47.03 -99.98
N GLU A 697 36.55 -46.55 -100.51
CA GLU A 697 37.23 -45.35 -99.97
C GLU A 697 36.37 -44.08 -100.08
N GLU A 698 35.68 -43.88 -101.20
CA GLU A 698 34.76 -42.74 -101.37
C GLU A 698 33.67 -42.74 -100.29
N LEU A 699 32.99 -43.87 -100.08
CA LEU A 699 31.91 -43.99 -99.09
C LEU A 699 32.41 -43.87 -97.64
N GLU A 700 33.63 -44.31 -97.33
CA GLU A 700 34.22 -44.14 -95.99
C GLU A 700 34.63 -42.68 -95.72
N SER A 701 34.99 -41.90 -96.74
CA SER A 701 35.30 -40.48 -96.63
C SER A 701 34.06 -39.57 -96.50
N GLU A 702 32.88 -40.07 -96.86
CA GLU A 702 31.61 -39.33 -96.84
C GLU A 702 30.88 -39.33 -95.49
N VAL A 703 31.29 -40.13 -94.50
CA VAL A 703 30.68 -40.14 -93.15
C VAL A 703 31.34 -39.04 -92.28
N PRO A 704 30.69 -37.89 -92.00
CA PRO A 704 31.35 -36.79 -91.30
C PRO A 704 31.31 -37.00 -89.78
N ASN A 705 32.47 -37.02 -89.13
CA ASN A 705 32.61 -36.77 -87.69
C ASN A 705 32.21 -35.31 -87.39
N LEU A 706 31.08 -35.08 -86.72
CA LEU A 706 30.64 -33.73 -86.31
C LEU A 706 31.58 -33.14 -85.24
N PRO A 707 32.28 -32.00 -85.50
CA PRO A 707 33.06 -31.30 -84.47
C PRO A 707 32.17 -30.43 -83.58
N ARG A 708 32.43 -30.41 -82.26
CA ARG A 708 31.92 -29.40 -81.33
C ARG A 708 32.67 -28.08 -81.57
N GLN A 709 32.00 -27.05 -82.06
CA GLN A 709 32.52 -25.67 -82.03
C GLN A 709 31.63 -24.79 -81.15
N GLU A 710 32.29 -24.16 -80.16
CA GLU A 710 31.78 -23.05 -79.35
C GLU A 710 31.55 -21.83 -80.25
N VAL A 711 30.39 -21.21 -80.12
CA VAL A 711 30.06 -19.99 -80.86
C VAL A 711 30.57 -18.79 -80.07
N THR A 712 31.73 -18.28 -80.44
CA THR A 712 32.10 -16.88 -80.22
C THR A 712 31.38 -16.04 -81.29
N THR A 713 30.32 -15.33 -80.90
CA THR A 713 29.70 -14.32 -81.76
C THR A 713 30.47 -13.01 -81.62
N ASN A 714 31.38 -12.76 -82.56
CA ASN A 714 31.93 -11.44 -82.82
C ASN A 714 30.82 -10.50 -83.34
N LEU A 715 30.09 -9.84 -82.44
CA LEU A 715 29.30 -8.66 -82.77
C LEU A 715 30.22 -7.43 -82.68
N ASN A 716 30.85 -7.13 -83.81
CA ASN A 716 31.64 -5.94 -84.03
C ASN A 716 30.70 -4.71 -84.08
N ARG A 717 30.32 -4.15 -82.92
CA ARG A 717 29.68 -2.83 -82.85
C ARG A 717 30.76 -1.76 -83.06
N LYS A 718 30.91 -1.28 -84.29
CA LYS A 718 31.63 -0.03 -84.56
C LYS A 718 30.94 1.10 -83.78
N ARG A 719 31.63 1.66 -82.77
CA ARG A 719 31.23 2.92 -82.12
C ARG A 719 31.09 4.02 -83.20
N PRO A 720 29.94 4.71 -83.32
CA PRO A 720 29.91 6.00 -83.98
C PRO A 720 30.76 6.98 -83.16
N LYS A 721 31.55 7.82 -83.83
CA LYS A 721 32.27 8.92 -83.18
C LYS A 721 31.28 10.04 -82.85
N GLY A 722 30.48 9.86 -81.81
CA GLY A 722 29.73 10.92 -81.14
C GLY A 722 30.55 11.50 -79.99
N LYS A 723 30.36 12.80 -79.69
CA LYS A 723 30.99 13.45 -78.53
C LYS A 723 30.52 12.75 -77.25
N SER A 724 31.41 12.57 -76.29
CA SER A 724 31.06 11.92 -75.02
C SER A 724 30.09 12.81 -74.22
N LEU A 725 29.08 12.24 -73.57
CA LEU A 725 28.22 12.90 -72.57
C LEU A 725 29.01 13.74 -71.53
N ARG A 726 30.28 13.38 -71.28
CA ARG A 726 31.21 14.15 -70.44
C ARG A 726 31.56 15.55 -71.00
N GLU A 727 31.57 15.74 -72.32
CA GLU A 727 31.76 17.06 -72.95
C GLU A 727 30.51 17.95 -72.85
N VAL A 728 29.31 17.36 -72.93
CA VAL A 728 28.03 18.08 -72.76
C VAL A 728 27.88 18.55 -71.31
N GLY A 729 28.24 17.71 -70.32
CA GLY A 729 28.30 18.11 -68.92
C GLY A 729 29.24 19.29 -68.64
N ARG A 730 30.41 19.33 -69.30
CA ARG A 730 31.36 20.47 -69.21
C ARG A 730 30.83 21.75 -69.86
N GLN A 731 30.11 21.66 -70.97
CA GLN A 731 29.51 22.82 -71.64
C GLN A 731 28.35 23.45 -70.84
N MET A 732 27.70 22.66 -69.98
CA MET A 732 26.66 23.14 -69.06
C MET A 732 27.20 23.58 -67.69
N GLY A 733 28.53 23.68 -67.52
CA GLY A 733 29.16 24.19 -66.29
C GLY A 733 29.14 23.22 -65.10
N LEU A 734 28.88 21.92 -65.32
CA LEU A 734 28.84 20.91 -64.25
C LEU A 734 30.24 20.42 -63.88
N PRO A 735 30.58 20.27 -62.59
CA PRO A 735 31.88 19.73 -62.17
C PRO A 735 31.99 18.23 -62.51
N VAL A 736 32.97 17.86 -63.34
CA VAL A 736 33.29 16.47 -63.68
C VAL A 736 34.53 16.05 -62.91
N SER A 737 34.42 15.09 -61.99
CA SER A 737 35.55 14.51 -61.27
C SER A 737 36.44 13.69 -62.22
N GLU A 738 37.74 14.02 -62.28
CA GLU A 738 38.73 13.27 -63.08
C GLU A 738 39.09 11.93 -62.42
N PRO A 739 39.35 10.86 -63.20
CA PRO A 739 39.83 9.61 -62.65
C PRO A 739 41.32 9.72 -62.27
N ASN A 740 41.61 9.49 -60.99
CA ASN A 740 42.95 9.36 -60.43
C ASN A 740 43.82 8.38 -61.23
N LYS A 741 44.91 8.88 -61.82
CA LYS A 741 46.04 8.07 -62.30
C LYS A 741 47.24 8.29 -61.37
N LYS A 742 47.47 7.25 -60.55
CA LYS A 742 48.70 6.83 -59.85
C LYS A 742 49.76 7.88 -59.52
N LEU A 743 50.18 7.93 -58.26
CA LEU A 743 51.61 7.88 -57.93
C LEU A 743 51.83 7.24 -56.55
N ASP A 744 52.47 6.07 -56.56
CA ASP A 744 53.34 5.64 -55.47
C ASP A 744 54.43 6.71 -55.28
N SER A 745 54.60 7.22 -54.06
CA SER A 745 55.91 7.54 -53.48
C SER A 745 55.80 8.14 -52.08
N ALA A 746 56.51 7.50 -51.16
CA ALA A 746 57.16 8.07 -49.96
C ALA A 746 56.27 8.56 -48.80
N GLU A 747 55.82 7.61 -47.97
CA GLU A 747 55.77 7.82 -46.52
C GLU A 747 57.20 7.87 -45.98
N ASN A 748 57.66 9.06 -45.61
CA ASN A 748 58.78 9.27 -44.69
C ASN A 748 58.63 10.65 -44.06
N LYS A 749 57.94 10.71 -42.92
CA LYS A 749 58.32 11.55 -41.77
C LYS A 749 57.42 11.25 -40.57
N SER A 750 58.07 10.59 -39.62
CA SER A 750 57.68 10.35 -38.25
C SER A 750 57.30 11.64 -37.52
N THR A 751 56.15 11.57 -36.87
CA THR A 751 55.73 12.36 -35.72
C THR A 751 56.70 12.17 -34.56
N SER A 752 57.11 13.29 -33.98
CA SER A 752 57.75 13.38 -32.68
C SER A 752 57.05 14.49 -31.87
N ALA A 753 56.93 14.24 -30.57
CA ALA A 753 56.64 15.15 -29.48
C ALA A 753 55.17 15.25 -28.99
N GLU A 754 54.92 14.43 -27.96
CA GLU A 754 54.70 14.87 -26.57
C GLU A 754 53.29 15.24 -26.11
N GLU A 755 52.67 14.23 -25.47
CA GLU A 755 51.96 14.39 -24.21
C GLU A 755 52.89 14.99 -23.13
N LYS A 756 52.39 16.01 -22.42
CA LYS A 756 52.75 16.25 -21.02
C LYS A 756 51.49 16.64 -20.24
N ASN A 757 51.23 15.80 -19.23
CA ASN A 757 50.55 16.18 -18.00
C ASN A 757 51.15 17.47 -17.43
N ASP A 758 50.32 18.28 -16.79
CA ASP A 758 50.66 18.82 -15.48
C ASP A 758 49.41 18.96 -14.61
N GLN A 759 49.59 18.52 -13.37
CA GLN A 759 48.71 18.66 -12.22
C GLN A 759 48.84 20.10 -11.68
N ASP A 760 47.70 20.71 -11.35
CA ASP A 760 47.37 21.32 -10.05
C ASP A 760 45.87 21.62 -9.97
#